data_AF-Q2UE49-F1
#
_entry.id   AF-Q2UE49-F1
#
_cell.length_a   1.000
_cell.length_b   1.000
_cell.length_c   1.000
_cell.angle_alpha   90.00
_cell.angle_beta   90.00
_cell.angle_gamma   90.00
#
_symmetry.space_group_name_H-M   'P 1'
#
loop_
_entity.id
_entity.type
_entity.pdbx_description
1 polymer ?
#
loop_
_entity_poly.entity_id
_entity_poly.type
_entity_poly.pdbx_seq_one_letter_code
_entity_poly.pdbx_strand_id
1 'polypeptide(L)'
;MNNHDAKSTTRPWTVSRLSNMSDFTDHLRPSQPNGPEILARKRAQTHIPVDELAHHLLAQDGYLERQARILRIVEQEPLFDKKRQANLSREDLFKLALARAKLLRRLVDKHGWDIDDYKMAETLVDDVSPYYLHLHMFITTIREQASDAQQAYWLPLIESFKIIGAYAQTELGHGSNVQGLELQARWDPGSKEFILHSPTLTASKWWNGSLGRTANHAIVVAQLLVPSSGGEYQSHGPHPFIVQVRDMQTHQPRKGVVIGDIGPKFGYATIDNAYMLFHHFRRVLLTTSTARIPHSALLSRYAKLDPDSGQFSKPAVPAVVYGTMTYVRSLIVLQSRMALARAVTIAVRYTTVRRQFRDRDDLKGPEVAVLEYPTVQIRILPLLATTYVLHYAGQAMQRTYREAREQIQAGDFSGLAHMHSLSSGLKSFCTDLVADGIETCRRALGGHGYGGASGFIRLSPDYLSRVTVEGDNWMITQQVAAYLIKRMHAAVANIDSATGNETEDLYKEFLRANRSYKVFDDDFNIVRSFHRRTIALLYDIYVERVTKKRRWTTMLKSSTIPCKTIDHCPHRRRTRCVICIIYSLSFIWKRMPMTVGNAHDTLSWSTNSPIVFRSGAVPQRDLDELPNRVRHLMARIEPHAVALVDAWKIPDYLLDSALGRFDGKVYEDLFHRAHRLNPLNEITFNPNYWEDELVKGDGVDQQSILCVYWMVKAGHSLYSYIISQLFIFSTKMALRLVKLSDKFSCYARGENEARFIYHEIFEDHEYDKVELPEAPFMVDVGANIGLFSLYMKEKYPLAKIIAFEPAPENLEALERNLAFHMVSTVKAYPYALGASAGFAPFKYFPNMPGNSTLNVEEKEYQIQLFKENYDQTFADDMFKDAKQIMVPVHRLSLFLCLPHSNVEVIDLLKIDVEGTELEVLRGIDDRDWNKVRNIVMEVSNVKGGLDKVKQLLETKGFTVTYVAVRGIPELFKLFIVTACR
;
A
#
# COMPACT_ATOMS: atom_id res chain seq x y z
N MET A 1 51.42 48.71 -9.65
CA MET A 1 50.40 49.25 -8.72
C MET A 1 49.05 49.23 -9.42
N ASN A 2 48.04 48.75 -8.69
CA ASN A 2 46.58 48.79 -8.90
C ASN A 2 45.88 47.56 -9.50
N ASN A 3 45.45 46.71 -8.54
CA ASN A 3 44.24 45.89 -8.43
C ASN A 3 43.39 45.61 -9.67
N HIS A 4 43.33 44.32 -10.03
CA HIS A 4 42.14 43.69 -10.59
C HIS A 4 41.58 42.65 -9.61
N ASP A 5 40.70 43.14 -8.72
CA ASP A 5 39.68 42.33 -8.07
C ASP A 5 38.55 42.07 -9.07
N ALA A 6 38.42 40.85 -9.57
CA ALA A 6 37.20 40.36 -10.19
C ALA A 6 36.83 39.04 -9.51
N LYS A 7 36.02 39.17 -8.46
CA LYS A 7 35.41 38.10 -7.68
C LYS A 7 34.66 37.14 -8.61
N SER A 8 35.22 35.95 -8.81
CA SER A 8 34.51 34.75 -9.21
C SER A 8 33.56 34.35 -8.08
N THR A 9 32.29 34.73 -8.18
CA THR A 9 31.23 34.23 -7.32
C THR A 9 30.57 33.01 -7.97
N THR A 10 31.21 31.85 -7.87
CA THR A 10 30.53 30.55 -7.98
C THR A 10 29.78 30.30 -6.67
N ARG A 11 28.57 30.87 -6.56
CA ARG A 11 27.64 30.46 -5.48
C ARG A 11 27.15 29.03 -5.78
N PRO A 12 27.11 28.12 -4.79
CA PRO A 12 26.45 26.83 -4.96
C PRO A 12 24.96 27.10 -5.22
N TRP A 13 24.41 26.53 -6.29
CA TRP A 13 22.98 26.56 -6.56
C TRP A 13 22.28 25.68 -5.53
N THR A 14 21.95 26.25 -4.37
CA THR A 14 21.08 25.60 -3.38
C THR A 14 19.71 25.38 -4.00
N VAL A 15 19.36 24.11 -4.18
CA VAL A 15 18.05 23.59 -4.56
C VAL A 15 16.98 24.08 -3.56
N SER A 16 16.29 25.18 -3.87
CA SER A 16 14.96 25.54 -3.27
C SER A 16 14.27 26.79 -3.86
N ARG A 17 14.76 27.44 -4.93
CA ARG A 17 14.31 28.81 -5.28
C ARG A 17 13.08 28.97 -6.17
N LEU A 18 12.58 27.94 -6.87
CA LEU A 18 11.51 28.14 -7.86
C LEU A 18 10.10 28.29 -7.27
N SER A 19 9.83 27.74 -6.09
CA SER A 19 8.48 27.73 -5.51
C SER A 19 8.02 29.10 -4.99
N ASN A 20 8.95 30.02 -4.69
CA ASN A 20 8.65 31.33 -4.10
C ASN A 20 9.06 32.55 -4.95
N MET A 21 9.62 32.36 -6.15
CA MET A 21 10.00 33.48 -7.02
C MET A 21 8.87 33.80 -7.99
N SER A 22 8.28 34.99 -7.86
CA SER A 22 7.31 35.49 -8.83
C SER A 22 7.97 35.61 -10.19
N ASP A 23 7.29 35.17 -11.25
CA ASP A 23 7.76 35.30 -12.63
C ASP A 23 6.66 35.87 -13.54
N PHE A 24 6.99 36.12 -14.82
CA PHE A 24 6.06 36.77 -15.75
C PHE A 24 4.73 35.99 -15.93
N THR A 25 4.71 34.68 -15.65
CA THR A 25 3.53 33.84 -15.78
C THR A 25 2.44 34.18 -14.76
N ASP A 26 2.80 34.78 -13.62
CA ASP A 26 1.85 35.19 -12.57
C ASP A 26 0.90 36.32 -13.06
N HIS A 27 1.31 37.04 -14.11
CA HIS A 27 0.52 38.09 -14.75
C HIS A 27 -0.32 37.60 -15.94
N LEU A 28 -0.11 36.36 -16.39
CA LEU A 28 -0.90 35.78 -17.48
C LEU A 28 -2.32 35.46 -17.01
N ARG A 29 -3.28 35.60 -17.92
CA ARG A 29 -4.69 35.28 -17.69
C ARG A 29 -5.19 34.40 -18.84
N PRO A 30 -6.15 33.48 -18.60
CA PRO A 30 -6.74 32.71 -19.69
C PRO A 30 -7.39 33.62 -20.72
N SER A 31 -7.41 33.18 -21.97
CA SER A 31 -8.16 33.84 -23.04
C SER A 31 -9.65 33.91 -22.69
N GLN A 32 -10.29 35.02 -23.02
CA GLN A 32 -11.72 35.20 -22.81
C GLN A 32 -12.56 34.40 -23.83
N PRO A 33 -13.77 33.93 -23.45
CA PRO A 33 -14.36 34.00 -22.11
C PRO A 33 -13.68 33.04 -21.12
N ASN A 34 -13.40 33.52 -19.90
CA ASN A 34 -12.74 32.71 -18.88
C ASN A 34 -13.71 31.71 -18.20
N GLY A 35 -13.13 30.65 -17.64
CA GLY A 35 -13.91 29.58 -16.98
C GLY A 35 -14.81 30.04 -15.82
N PRO A 36 -14.33 30.91 -14.91
CA PRO A 36 -15.16 31.42 -13.82
C PRO A 36 -16.44 32.12 -14.29
N GLU A 37 -16.34 33.01 -15.28
CA GLU A 37 -17.50 33.72 -15.83
C GLU A 37 -18.47 32.76 -16.53
N ILE A 38 -17.95 31.75 -17.25
CA ILE A 38 -18.78 30.73 -17.92
C ILE A 38 -19.60 29.93 -16.89
N LEU A 39 -18.95 29.41 -15.84
CA LEU A 39 -19.66 28.62 -14.83
C LEU A 39 -20.64 29.49 -14.02
N ALA A 40 -20.26 30.72 -13.67
CA ALA A 40 -21.16 31.67 -13.01
C ALA A 40 -22.41 31.94 -13.86
N ARG A 41 -22.25 32.13 -15.17
CA ARG A 41 -23.37 32.32 -16.10
C ARG A 41 -24.27 31.10 -16.16
N LYS A 42 -23.71 29.89 -16.30
CA LYS A 42 -24.51 28.64 -16.33
C LYS A 42 -25.26 28.40 -15.02
N ARG A 43 -24.66 28.76 -13.88
CA ARG A 43 -25.34 28.75 -12.56
C ARG A 43 -26.48 29.77 -12.46
N ALA A 44 -26.30 30.96 -13.02
CA ALA A 44 -27.33 31.99 -13.02
C ALA A 44 -28.50 31.71 -13.98
N GLN A 45 -28.26 30.93 -15.04
CA GLN A 45 -29.26 30.58 -16.06
C GLN A 45 -30.24 29.49 -15.63
N THR A 46 -29.96 28.77 -14.53
CA THR A 46 -30.78 27.66 -14.07
C THR A 46 -31.80 28.09 -13.01
N HIS A 47 -32.94 27.41 -12.96
CA HIS A 47 -33.93 27.56 -11.88
C HIS A 47 -33.86 26.41 -10.87
N ILE A 48 -32.80 25.58 -10.91
CA ILE A 48 -32.60 24.50 -9.93
C ILE A 48 -32.23 25.08 -8.57
N PRO A 49 -33.01 24.83 -7.50
CA PRO A 49 -32.61 25.15 -6.15
C PRO A 49 -31.55 24.13 -5.70
N VAL A 50 -30.28 24.43 -5.98
CA VAL A 50 -29.14 23.52 -5.74
C VAL A 50 -29.09 23.07 -4.28
N ASP A 51 -29.35 23.96 -3.33
CA ASP A 51 -29.34 23.64 -1.91
C ASP A 51 -30.49 22.73 -1.51
N GLU A 52 -31.72 22.98 -1.97
CA GLU A 52 -32.87 22.11 -1.69
C GLU A 52 -32.65 20.70 -2.27
N LEU A 53 -32.12 20.62 -3.49
CA LEU A 53 -31.79 19.34 -4.12
C LEU A 53 -30.68 18.62 -3.37
N ALA A 54 -29.65 19.34 -2.90
CA ALA A 54 -28.60 18.75 -2.07
C ALA A 54 -29.15 18.19 -0.75
N HIS A 55 -30.01 18.94 -0.06
CA HIS A 55 -30.65 18.46 1.16
C HIS A 55 -31.51 17.23 0.90
N HIS A 56 -32.27 17.21 -0.19
CA HIS A 56 -33.06 16.04 -0.57
C HIS A 56 -32.20 14.79 -0.82
N LEU A 57 -31.06 14.94 -1.48
CA LEU A 57 -30.16 13.83 -1.79
C LEU A 57 -29.33 13.38 -0.59
N LEU A 58 -28.90 14.31 0.26
CA LEU A 58 -27.80 14.07 1.20
C LEU A 58 -28.16 14.38 2.66
N ALA A 59 -29.23 15.09 3.00
CA ALA A 59 -29.49 15.48 4.40
C ALA A 59 -29.81 14.30 5.35
N GLN A 60 -29.95 13.08 4.82
CA GLN A 60 -30.10 11.88 5.66
C GLN A 60 -28.89 11.76 6.61
N ASP A 61 -29.18 11.45 7.87
CA ASP A 61 -28.20 11.20 8.93
C ASP A 61 -27.20 12.35 9.17
N GLY A 62 -27.55 13.59 8.81
CA GLY A 62 -26.71 14.78 9.03
C GLY A 62 -25.45 14.83 8.17
N TYR A 63 -25.45 14.21 6.99
CA TYR A 63 -24.27 14.09 6.12
C TYR A 63 -23.64 15.45 5.75
N LEU A 64 -24.46 16.45 5.39
CA LEU A 64 -23.97 17.74 4.90
C LEU A 64 -23.29 18.53 6.02
N GLU A 65 -23.91 18.56 7.20
CA GLU A 65 -23.37 19.20 8.41
C GLU A 65 -22.08 18.51 8.85
N ARG A 66 -22.07 17.17 8.82
CA ARG A 66 -20.89 16.36 9.12
C ARG A 66 -19.76 16.63 8.13
N GLN A 67 -20.03 16.66 6.83
CA GLN A 67 -19.04 16.95 5.80
C GLN A 67 -18.43 18.34 6.03
N ALA A 68 -19.25 19.36 6.24
CA ALA A 68 -18.79 20.73 6.46
C ALA A 68 -17.93 20.85 7.73
N ARG A 69 -18.34 20.19 8.82
CA ARG A 69 -17.60 20.17 10.09
C ARG A 69 -16.23 19.50 9.94
N ILE A 70 -16.20 18.30 9.35
CA ILE A 70 -14.98 17.50 9.27
C ILE A 70 -14.02 18.05 8.22
N LEU A 71 -14.53 18.57 7.10
CA LEU A 71 -13.70 19.20 6.07
C LEU A 71 -12.85 20.33 6.66
N ARG A 72 -13.43 21.21 7.48
CA ARG A 72 -12.69 22.29 8.15
C ARG A 72 -11.54 21.79 9.02
N ILE A 73 -11.72 20.65 9.68
CA ILE A 73 -10.69 20.04 10.53
C ILE A 73 -9.60 19.43 9.65
N VAL A 74 -9.98 18.66 8.63
CA VAL A 74 -9.05 17.94 7.75
C VAL A 74 -8.21 18.92 6.91
N GLU A 75 -8.78 20.02 6.41
CA GLU A 75 -8.07 21.03 5.62
C GLU A 75 -6.99 21.79 6.41
N GLN A 76 -7.13 21.89 7.74
CA GLN A 76 -6.18 22.58 8.60
C GLN A 76 -4.97 21.71 8.97
N GLU A 77 -5.07 20.40 8.80
CA GLU A 77 -4.05 19.44 9.21
C GLU A 77 -3.04 19.20 8.08
N PRO A 78 -1.75 19.60 8.22
CA PRO A 78 -0.77 19.53 7.14
C PRO A 78 -0.54 18.12 6.60
N LEU A 79 -0.69 17.09 7.44
CA LEU A 79 -0.53 15.70 7.02
C LEU A 79 -1.56 15.27 5.98
N PHE A 80 -2.72 15.92 5.90
CA PHE A 80 -3.75 15.60 4.92
C PHE A 80 -3.62 16.38 3.59
N ASP A 81 -2.60 17.24 3.42
CA ASP A 81 -2.34 17.91 2.13
C ASP A 81 -2.01 16.88 1.03
N LYS A 82 -2.74 16.94 -0.08
CA LYS A 82 -2.65 16.00 -1.21
C LYS A 82 -1.81 16.52 -2.38
N LYS A 83 -1.39 17.80 -2.37
CA LYS A 83 -0.77 18.48 -3.53
C LYS A 83 0.41 17.75 -4.15
N ARG A 84 1.30 17.19 -3.32
CA ARG A 84 2.51 16.48 -3.79
C ARG A 84 2.35 14.96 -3.80
N GLN A 85 1.18 14.44 -3.45
CA GLN A 85 0.99 13.02 -3.18
C GLN A 85 1.18 12.15 -4.43
N ALA A 86 0.80 12.65 -5.61
CA ALA A 86 0.99 11.93 -6.88
C ALA A 86 2.48 11.75 -7.27
N ASN A 87 3.41 12.48 -6.64
CA ASN A 87 4.85 12.42 -6.93
C ASN A 87 5.61 11.48 -5.99
N LEU A 88 4.92 10.85 -5.03
CA LEU A 88 5.56 9.99 -4.03
C LEU A 88 5.72 8.56 -4.55
N SER A 89 6.83 7.92 -4.14
CA SER A 89 7.03 6.49 -4.32
C SER A 89 5.95 5.69 -3.58
N ARG A 90 5.71 4.42 -3.97
CA ARG A 90 4.75 3.57 -3.26
C ARG A 90 5.08 3.42 -1.77
N GLU A 91 6.35 3.28 -1.43
CA GLU A 91 6.78 3.12 -0.04
C GLU A 91 6.47 4.36 0.79
N ASP A 92 6.74 5.55 0.24
CA ASP A 92 6.46 6.81 0.93
C ASP A 92 4.95 7.10 0.99
N LEU A 93 4.19 6.70 -0.04
CA LEU A 93 2.73 6.71 0.01
C LEU A 93 2.17 5.84 1.13
N PHE A 94 2.72 4.63 1.33
CA PHE A 94 2.29 3.76 2.43
C PHE A 94 2.63 4.37 3.80
N LYS A 95 3.85 4.92 3.97
CA LYS A 95 4.24 5.63 5.21
C LYS A 95 3.32 6.81 5.50
N LEU A 96 3.03 7.64 4.49
CA LEU A 96 2.12 8.77 4.59
C LEU A 96 0.70 8.31 4.96
N ALA A 97 0.17 7.29 4.29
CA ALA A 97 -1.15 6.75 4.58
C ALA A 97 -1.25 6.17 5.99
N LEU A 98 -0.21 5.50 6.48
CA LEU A 98 -0.16 5.00 7.85
C LEU A 98 -0.11 6.14 8.88
N ALA A 99 0.65 7.21 8.60
CA ALA A 99 0.68 8.40 9.43
C ALA A 99 -0.71 9.07 9.50
N ARG A 100 -1.37 9.22 8.35
CA ARG A 100 -2.73 9.75 8.23
C ARG A 100 -3.76 8.89 8.96
N ALA A 101 -3.72 7.57 8.81
CA ALA A 101 -4.63 6.66 9.48
C ALA A 101 -4.48 6.72 11.02
N LYS A 102 -3.23 6.81 11.52
CA LYS A 102 -2.96 7.04 12.94
C LYS A 102 -3.49 8.40 13.42
N LEU A 103 -3.31 9.45 12.62
CA LEU A 103 -3.85 10.78 12.93
C LEU A 103 -5.38 10.77 12.98
N LEU A 104 -6.06 10.17 11.99
CA LEU A 104 -7.52 10.03 11.99
C LEU A 104 -8.02 9.35 13.26
N ARG A 105 -7.38 8.26 13.70
CA ARG A 105 -7.77 7.61 14.97
C ARG A 105 -7.60 8.55 16.17
N ARG A 106 -6.52 9.31 16.25
CA ARG A 106 -6.31 10.30 17.32
C ARG A 106 -7.31 11.46 17.26
N LEU A 107 -7.73 11.86 16.05
CA LEU A 107 -8.77 12.88 15.87
C LEU A 107 -10.13 12.37 16.35
N VAL A 108 -10.42 11.08 16.16
CA VAL A 108 -11.61 10.46 16.76
C VAL A 108 -11.61 10.60 18.27
N ASP A 109 -10.49 10.33 18.95
CA ASP A 109 -10.40 10.51 20.40
C ASP A 109 -10.49 11.98 20.81
N LYS A 110 -9.78 12.86 20.09
CA LYS A 110 -9.72 14.31 20.37
C LYS A 110 -11.09 14.99 20.24
N HIS A 111 -11.87 14.62 19.24
CA HIS A 111 -13.13 15.29 18.92
C HIS A 111 -14.37 14.47 19.32
N GLY A 112 -14.20 13.28 19.89
CA GLY A 112 -15.30 12.38 20.25
C GLY A 112 -16.14 11.95 19.03
N TRP A 113 -15.48 11.71 17.88
CA TRP A 113 -16.18 11.35 16.65
C TRP A 113 -16.84 9.98 16.75
N ASP A 114 -18.06 9.88 16.21
CA ASP A 114 -18.71 8.59 16.00
C ASP A 114 -18.14 7.87 14.76
N ILE A 115 -18.69 6.69 14.45
CA ILE A 115 -18.25 5.89 13.31
C ILE A 115 -18.55 6.56 11.96
N ASP A 116 -19.61 7.36 11.86
CA ASP A 116 -20.00 8.01 10.61
C ASP A 116 -19.19 9.29 10.38
N ASP A 117 -18.81 9.98 11.44
CA ASP A 117 -17.77 11.02 11.44
C ASP A 117 -16.45 10.45 10.93
N TYR A 118 -15.99 9.32 11.46
CA TYR A 118 -14.77 8.67 10.96
C TYR A 118 -14.88 8.32 9.46
N LYS A 119 -16.00 7.72 9.02
CA LYS A 119 -16.21 7.39 7.59
C LYS A 119 -16.21 8.62 6.69
N MET A 120 -16.76 9.74 7.16
CA MET A 120 -16.71 11.00 6.43
C MET A 120 -15.27 11.51 6.32
N ALA A 121 -14.50 11.46 7.41
CA ALA A 121 -13.10 11.86 7.39
C ALA A 121 -12.27 10.97 6.45
N GLU A 122 -12.47 9.64 6.50
CA GLU A 122 -11.85 8.69 5.58
C GLU A 122 -12.19 9.00 4.13
N THR A 123 -13.47 9.28 3.84
CA THR A 123 -13.92 9.68 2.50
C THR A 123 -13.20 10.95 2.04
N LEU A 124 -13.15 12.00 2.87
CA LEU A 124 -12.54 13.28 2.52
C LEU A 124 -11.03 13.17 2.31
N VAL A 125 -10.32 12.41 3.14
CA VAL A 125 -8.87 12.15 2.99
C VAL A 125 -8.60 11.39 1.69
N ASP A 126 -9.50 10.49 1.29
CA ASP A 126 -9.46 9.76 0.00
C ASP A 126 -8.17 8.92 -0.16
N ASP A 127 -7.68 8.40 0.96
CA ASP A 127 -6.69 7.32 0.99
C ASP A 127 -7.39 6.01 1.32
N VAL A 128 -6.93 4.92 0.72
CA VAL A 128 -7.33 3.59 1.18
C VAL A 128 -6.47 3.28 2.40
N SER A 129 -7.07 3.44 3.58
CA SER A 129 -6.39 3.34 4.87
C SER A 129 -5.68 1.98 5.06
N PRO A 130 -4.44 1.96 5.61
CA PRO A 130 -3.83 0.73 6.10
C PRO A 130 -4.65 0.01 7.18
N TYR A 131 -5.60 0.69 7.84
CA TYR A 131 -6.56 0.09 8.79
C TYR A 131 -7.92 -0.25 8.17
N TYR A 132 -8.09 -0.13 6.86
CA TYR A 132 -9.39 -0.26 6.21
C TYR A 132 -10.08 -1.61 6.52
N LEU A 133 -9.36 -2.73 6.45
CA LEU A 133 -9.94 -4.07 6.72
C LEU A 133 -10.21 -4.30 8.22
N HIS A 134 -9.45 -3.66 9.11
CA HIS A 134 -9.70 -3.71 10.55
C HIS A 134 -11.09 -3.13 10.87
N LEU A 135 -11.38 -1.95 10.33
CA LEU A 135 -12.60 -1.20 10.60
C LEU A 135 -13.83 -1.78 9.91
N HIS A 136 -13.68 -2.31 8.71
CA HIS A 136 -14.82 -2.71 7.88
C HIS A 136 -15.13 -4.20 7.94
N MET A 137 -14.12 -5.07 7.92
CA MET A 137 -14.33 -6.51 7.86
C MET A 137 -14.07 -7.19 9.20
N PHE A 138 -12.93 -6.92 9.82
CA PHE A 138 -12.53 -7.61 11.05
C PHE A 138 -13.51 -7.35 12.21
N ILE A 139 -13.82 -6.09 12.52
CA ILE A 139 -14.82 -5.73 13.53
C ILE A 139 -16.20 -6.32 13.20
N THR A 140 -16.65 -6.15 11.96
CA THR A 140 -17.97 -6.62 11.53
C THR A 140 -18.10 -8.13 11.64
N THR A 141 -17.07 -8.90 11.24
CA THR A 141 -17.09 -10.36 11.38
C THR A 141 -17.14 -10.80 12.84
N ILE A 142 -16.45 -10.11 13.76
CA ILE A 142 -16.58 -10.41 15.20
C ILE A 142 -18.01 -10.14 15.68
N ARG A 143 -18.58 -8.97 15.36
CA ARG A 143 -19.98 -8.63 15.75
C ARG A 143 -21.01 -9.62 15.20
N GLU A 144 -20.79 -10.10 13.98
CA GLU A 144 -21.77 -10.95 13.28
C GLU A 144 -21.59 -12.44 13.51
N GLN A 145 -20.37 -12.92 13.77
CA GLN A 145 -20.06 -14.36 13.76
C GLN A 145 -19.44 -14.88 15.06
N ALA A 146 -18.93 -14.00 15.93
CA ALA A 146 -18.46 -14.41 17.24
C ALA A 146 -19.63 -14.64 18.21
N SER A 147 -19.50 -15.63 19.10
CA SER A 147 -20.42 -15.82 20.22
C SER A 147 -20.35 -14.65 21.20
N ASP A 148 -21.35 -14.51 22.06
CA ASP A 148 -21.43 -13.36 22.99
C ASP A 148 -20.22 -13.30 23.94
N ALA A 149 -19.73 -14.46 24.40
CA ALA A 149 -18.51 -14.55 25.20
C ALA A 149 -17.27 -14.10 24.41
N GLN A 150 -17.16 -14.49 23.13
CA GLN A 150 -16.07 -14.03 22.26
C GLN A 150 -16.16 -12.53 21.98
N GLN A 151 -17.37 -11.98 21.79
CA GLN A 151 -17.56 -10.54 21.61
C GLN A 151 -17.14 -9.75 22.85
N ALA A 152 -17.57 -10.19 24.03
CA ALA A 152 -17.21 -9.56 25.30
C ALA A 152 -15.68 -9.51 25.53
N TYR A 153 -14.94 -10.51 25.04
CA TYR A 153 -13.49 -10.53 25.11
C TYR A 153 -12.81 -9.70 24.00
N TRP A 154 -13.19 -9.91 22.74
CA TRP A 154 -12.46 -9.34 21.60
C TRP A 154 -12.86 -7.90 21.29
N LEU A 155 -14.14 -7.53 21.32
CA LEU A 155 -14.57 -6.19 20.89
C LEU A 155 -13.89 -5.05 21.66
N PRO A 156 -13.76 -5.08 23.00
CA PRO A 156 -13.07 -4.02 23.72
C PRO A 156 -11.60 -3.83 23.29
N LEU A 157 -10.90 -4.91 22.97
CA LEU A 157 -9.50 -4.87 22.50
C LEU A 157 -9.38 -4.33 21.07
N ILE A 158 -10.37 -4.64 20.24
CA ILE A 158 -10.41 -4.24 18.82
C ILE A 158 -10.81 -2.77 18.70
N GLU A 159 -11.86 -2.33 19.40
CA GLU A 159 -12.36 -0.96 19.36
C GLU A 159 -11.37 0.04 19.99
N SER A 160 -10.59 -0.41 20.98
CA SER A 160 -9.48 0.37 21.55
C SER A 160 -8.18 0.32 20.73
N PHE A 161 -8.17 -0.35 19.57
CA PHE A 161 -6.99 -0.52 18.70
C PHE A 161 -5.79 -1.19 19.39
N LYS A 162 -5.98 -1.84 20.54
CA LYS A 162 -4.96 -2.72 21.16
C LYS A 162 -4.66 -3.91 20.26
N ILE A 163 -5.65 -4.32 19.47
CA ILE A 163 -5.53 -5.31 18.41
C ILE A 163 -5.86 -4.64 17.07
N ILE A 164 -5.01 -4.89 16.07
CA ILE A 164 -5.24 -4.44 14.70
C ILE A 164 -5.40 -5.70 13.85
N GLY A 165 -6.54 -5.79 13.19
CA GLY A 165 -7.01 -7.01 12.56
C GLY A 165 -7.17 -6.91 11.05
N ALA A 166 -7.12 -8.04 10.37
CA ALA A 166 -7.46 -8.17 8.96
C ALA A 166 -8.37 -9.38 8.72
N TYR A 167 -9.00 -9.43 7.54
CA TYR A 167 -9.83 -10.57 7.13
C TYR A 167 -9.10 -11.38 6.06
N ALA A 168 -8.69 -12.60 6.41
CA ALA A 168 -7.85 -13.48 5.62
C ALA A 168 -8.65 -14.67 5.06
N GLN A 169 -9.35 -14.45 3.95
CA GLN A 169 -10.18 -15.47 3.30
C GLN A 169 -9.56 -15.96 1.99
N THR A 170 -9.36 -15.05 1.04
CA THR A 170 -8.88 -15.38 -0.30
C THR A 170 -7.48 -16.01 -0.26
N GLU A 171 -7.31 -17.02 -1.09
CA GLU A 171 -6.06 -17.73 -1.32
C GLU A 171 -5.55 -17.51 -2.75
N LEU A 172 -4.29 -17.84 -2.97
CA LEU A 172 -3.64 -17.74 -4.27
C LEU A 172 -4.38 -18.59 -5.33
N GLY A 173 -4.83 -19.79 -4.96
CA GLY A 173 -5.64 -20.66 -5.84
C GLY A 173 -7.14 -20.37 -5.84
N HIS A 174 -7.66 -19.69 -4.80
CA HIS A 174 -9.10 -19.66 -4.52
C HIS A 174 -9.59 -18.27 -4.04
N GLY A 175 -10.32 -17.58 -4.93
CA GLY A 175 -11.03 -16.33 -4.62
C GLY A 175 -12.54 -16.51 -4.60
N SER A 176 -13.17 -16.54 -5.78
CA SER A 176 -14.63 -16.67 -5.92
C SER A 176 -15.18 -18.00 -5.38
N ASN A 177 -14.43 -19.11 -5.53
CA ASN A 177 -14.81 -20.41 -5.00
C ASN A 177 -14.27 -20.61 -3.56
N VAL A 178 -14.91 -19.95 -2.60
CA VAL A 178 -14.55 -20.04 -1.17
C VAL A 178 -14.67 -21.46 -0.62
N GLN A 179 -15.57 -22.28 -1.17
CA GLN A 179 -15.71 -23.68 -0.74
C GLN A 179 -14.46 -24.52 -1.06
N GLY A 180 -13.68 -24.10 -2.07
CA GLY A 180 -12.46 -24.78 -2.49
C GLY A 180 -11.20 -24.36 -1.75
N LEU A 181 -11.27 -23.48 -0.73
CA LEU A 181 -10.08 -23.09 0.04
C LEU A 181 -9.29 -24.30 0.53
N GLU A 182 -7.97 -24.21 0.48
CA GLU A 182 -7.05 -25.32 0.75
C GLU A 182 -6.43 -25.24 2.14
N LEU A 183 -6.38 -24.06 2.76
CA LEU A 183 -5.85 -23.89 4.12
C LEU A 183 -6.65 -24.75 5.10
N GLN A 184 -5.94 -25.53 5.93
CA GLN A 184 -6.55 -26.46 6.86
C GLN A 184 -6.47 -25.93 8.30
N ALA A 185 -7.53 -26.16 9.07
CA ALA A 185 -7.57 -26.01 10.52
C ALA A 185 -7.99 -27.35 11.13
N ARG A 186 -7.00 -28.15 11.57
CA ARG A 186 -7.21 -29.49 12.13
C ARG A 186 -7.47 -29.43 13.64
N TRP A 187 -8.58 -29.99 14.10
CA TRP A 187 -8.87 -30.17 15.52
C TRP A 187 -8.03 -31.30 16.10
N ASP A 188 -7.37 -31.03 17.22
CA ASP A 188 -6.63 -31.99 18.03
C ASP A 188 -7.36 -32.20 19.36
N PRO A 189 -8.09 -33.33 19.53
CA PRO A 189 -8.88 -33.60 20.73
C PRO A 189 -8.04 -33.71 22.01
N GLY A 190 -6.80 -34.19 21.90
CA GLY A 190 -5.95 -34.40 23.07
C GLY A 190 -5.48 -33.09 23.69
N SER A 191 -5.22 -32.11 22.83
CA SER A 191 -4.77 -30.77 23.26
C SER A 191 -5.92 -29.77 23.37
N LYS A 192 -7.05 -30.03 22.70
CA LYS A 192 -8.23 -29.16 22.53
C LYS A 192 -7.93 -27.89 21.73
N GLU A 193 -7.25 -28.08 20.61
CA GLU A 193 -6.74 -27.01 19.75
C GLU A 193 -6.96 -27.19 18.27
N PHE A 194 -6.73 -26.09 17.54
CA PHE A 194 -6.58 -26.10 16.10
C PHE A 194 -5.12 -26.03 15.65
N ILE A 195 -4.82 -26.72 14.56
CA ILE A 195 -3.52 -26.68 13.87
C ILE A 195 -3.76 -26.09 12.50
N LEU A 196 -3.24 -24.88 12.27
CA LEU A 196 -3.35 -24.25 10.96
C LEU A 196 -2.18 -24.66 10.07
N HIS A 197 -2.48 -25.13 8.86
CA HIS A 197 -1.46 -25.52 7.90
C HIS A 197 -1.88 -25.30 6.46
N SER A 198 -1.03 -24.62 5.71
CA SER A 198 -1.11 -24.46 4.25
C SER A 198 -0.43 -25.66 3.59
N PRO A 199 -1.18 -26.64 3.04
CA PRO A 199 -0.60 -27.86 2.47
C PRO A 199 0.15 -27.62 1.16
N THR A 200 -0.18 -26.54 0.46
CA THR A 200 0.33 -26.18 -0.87
C THR A 200 0.66 -24.69 -0.91
N LEU A 201 1.42 -24.27 -1.93
CA LEU A 201 1.65 -22.85 -2.20
C LEU A 201 0.34 -22.12 -2.55
N THR A 202 -0.57 -22.80 -3.27
CA THR A 202 -1.87 -22.24 -3.67
C THR A 202 -2.80 -21.99 -2.48
N ALA A 203 -2.59 -22.68 -1.34
CA ALA A 203 -3.22 -22.40 -0.05
C ALA A 203 -2.71 -21.14 0.66
N SER A 204 -1.72 -20.42 0.10
CA SER A 204 -1.32 -19.12 0.63
C SER A 204 -2.51 -18.19 0.60
N LYS A 205 -2.85 -17.59 1.75
CA LYS A 205 -3.72 -16.43 1.77
C LYS A 205 -3.11 -15.37 0.85
N TRP A 206 -3.94 -14.68 0.07
CA TRP A 206 -3.53 -13.69 -0.93
C TRP A 206 -4.57 -12.57 -1.04
N TRP A 207 -4.14 -11.34 -1.37
CA TRP A 207 -4.97 -10.11 -1.47
C TRP A 207 -5.48 -9.49 -0.16
N ASN A 208 -5.26 -10.10 0.99
CA ASN A 208 -5.90 -9.67 2.24
C ASN A 208 -5.33 -8.32 2.69
N GLY A 209 -6.13 -7.26 2.58
CA GLY A 209 -5.73 -5.88 2.92
C GLY A 209 -5.43 -5.71 4.41
N SER A 210 -4.62 -4.71 4.75
CA SER A 210 -4.16 -4.43 6.12
C SER A 210 -3.29 -5.51 6.75
N LEU A 211 -2.98 -6.63 6.07
CA LEU A 211 -2.30 -7.77 6.68
C LEU A 211 -0.79 -7.79 6.39
N GLY A 212 -0.35 -7.21 5.28
CA GLY A 212 0.99 -7.41 4.74
C GLY A 212 2.08 -6.89 5.68
N ARG A 213 1.79 -5.78 6.34
CA ARG A 213 2.67 -5.06 7.27
C ARG A 213 1.93 -4.51 8.50
N THR A 214 0.61 -4.31 8.44
CA THR A 214 -0.12 -3.51 9.44
C THR A 214 -0.73 -4.35 10.58
N ALA A 215 -1.54 -5.36 10.27
CA ALA A 215 -2.31 -6.12 11.26
C ALA A 215 -1.44 -7.10 12.06
N ASN A 216 -1.75 -7.23 13.35
CA ASN A 216 -1.13 -8.19 14.27
C ASN A 216 -2.03 -9.42 14.52
N HIS A 217 -3.33 -9.31 14.21
CA HIS A 217 -4.28 -10.41 14.22
C HIS A 217 -4.99 -10.54 12.86
N ALA A 218 -5.52 -11.72 12.59
CA ALA A 218 -6.33 -11.98 11.40
C ALA A 218 -7.50 -12.90 11.75
N ILE A 219 -8.66 -12.67 11.12
CA ILE A 219 -9.68 -13.70 11.00
C ILE A 219 -9.32 -14.52 9.77
N VAL A 220 -8.86 -15.74 10.00
CA VAL A 220 -8.40 -16.67 8.97
C VAL A 220 -9.53 -17.64 8.65
N VAL A 221 -9.93 -17.71 7.38
CA VAL A 221 -10.93 -18.69 6.94
C VAL A 221 -10.21 -19.96 6.47
N ALA A 222 -10.48 -21.11 7.07
CA ALA A 222 -9.81 -22.37 6.78
C ALA A 222 -10.79 -23.55 6.78
N GLN A 223 -10.47 -24.63 6.06
CA GLN A 223 -11.19 -25.89 6.11
C GLN A 223 -11.11 -26.48 7.52
N LEU A 224 -12.23 -26.52 8.23
CA LEU A 224 -12.31 -27.15 9.54
C LEU A 224 -12.27 -28.67 9.36
N LEU A 225 -11.22 -29.29 9.88
CA LEU A 225 -11.01 -30.73 9.83
C LEU A 225 -11.15 -31.32 11.24
N VAL A 226 -12.10 -32.24 11.44
CA VAL A 226 -12.36 -32.91 12.72
C VAL A 226 -12.11 -34.41 12.56
N PRO A 227 -11.37 -35.07 13.49
CA PRO A 227 -11.14 -36.50 13.40
C PRO A 227 -12.45 -37.28 13.59
N SER A 228 -12.67 -38.25 12.70
CA SER A 228 -13.73 -39.24 12.81
C SER A 228 -13.33 -40.38 13.76
N SER A 229 -14.30 -41.22 14.14
CA SER A 229 -14.08 -42.37 15.02
C SER A 229 -13.03 -43.36 14.50
N GLY A 230 -12.72 -43.33 13.19
CA GLY A 230 -11.69 -44.16 12.54
C GLY A 230 -10.31 -43.49 12.42
N GLY A 231 -10.10 -42.30 12.99
CA GLY A 231 -8.83 -41.56 12.94
C GLY A 231 -8.61 -40.73 11.67
N GLU A 232 -9.46 -40.85 10.65
CA GLU A 232 -9.43 -39.99 9.46
C GLU A 232 -10.07 -38.63 9.74
N TYR A 233 -9.56 -37.56 9.13
CA TYR A 233 -10.14 -36.22 9.27
C TYR A 233 -11.30 -36.00 8.30
N GLN A 234 -12.46 -35.62 8.83
CA GLN A 234 -13.60 -35.16 8.05
C GLN A 234 -13.56 -33.63 7.90
N SER A 235 -13.72 -33.15 6.66
CA SER A 235 -13.89 -31.71 6.42
C SER A 235 -15.34 -31.27 6.65
N HIS A 236 -15.48 -30.17 7.41
CA HIS A 236 -16.75 -29.48 7.62
C HIS A 236 -16.87 -28.18 6.80
N GLY A 237 -15.92 -27.92 5.92
CA GLY A 237 -15.91 -26.73 5.06
C GLY A 237 -15.18 -25.53 5.70
N PRO A 238 -15.13 -24.40 4.97
CA PRO A 238 -14.43 -23.20 5.42
C PRO A 238 -15.10 -22.54 6.64
N HIS A 239 -14.32 -22.27 7.69
CA HIS A 239 -14.75 -21.62 8.92
C HIS A 239 -13.76 -20.52 9.35
N PRO A 240 -14.25 -19.44 9.99
CA PRO A 240 -13.41 -18.34 10.46
C PRO A 240 -12.78 -18.63 11.82
N PHE A 241 -11.48 -18.33 11.94
CA PHE A 241 -10.69 -18.44 13.17
C PHE A 241 -10.00 -17.12 13.45
N ILE A 242 -10.11 -16.57 14.66
CA ILE A 242 -9.30 -15.42 15.07
C ILE A 242 -7.91 -15.89 15.52
N VAL A 243 -6.87 -15.38 14.85
CA VAL A 243 -5.48 -15.84 15.03
C VAL A 243 -4.54 -14.65 15.18
N GLN A 244 -3.64 -14.71 16.15
CA GLN A 244 -2.54 -13.76 16.27
C GLN A 244 -1.39 -14.17 15.33
N VAL A 245 -1.06 -13.31 14.37
CA VAL A 245 -0.08 -13.60 13.30
C VAL A 245 1.26 -12.90 13.49
N ARG A 246 1.31 -11.83 14.29
CA ARG A 246 2.54 -11.11 14.65
C ARG A 246 2.70 -11.02 16.15
N ASP A 247 3.94 -10.90 16.59
CA ASP A 247 4.24 -10.59 17.98
C ASP A 247 3.80 -9.17 18.36
N MET A 248 3.23 -8.97 19.56
CA MET A 248 2.66 -7.67 19.95
C MET A 248 3.72 -6.61 20.26
N GLN A 249 4.95 -7.02 20.56
CA GLN A 249 6.03 -6.10 20.93
C GLN A 249 6.93 -5.81 19.72
N THR A 250 7.40 -6.86 19.06
CA THR A 250 8.35 -6.73 17.95
C THR A 250 7.67 -6.55 16.59
N HIS A 251 6.37 -6.87 16.49
CA HIS A 251 5.59 -6.90 15.25
C HIS A 251 6.13 -7.86 14.18
N GLN A 252 7.10 -8.71 14.55
CA GLN A 252 7.63 -9.73 13.66
C GLN A 252 6.63 -10.87 13.48
N PRO A 253 6.60 -11.53 12.31
CA PRO A 253 5.80 -12.73 12.10
C PRO A 253 6.06 -13.79 13.17
N ARG A 254 4.99 -14.45 13.65
CA ARG A 254 5.14 -15.58 14.58
C ARG A 254 5.85 -16.75 13.88
N LYS A 255 6.63 -17.54 14.63
CA LYS A 255 7.26 -18.77 14.11
C LYS A 255 6.21 -19.68 13.48
N GLY A 256 6.48 -20.18 12.28
CA GLY A 256 5.53 -20.99 11.50
C GLY A 256 4.51 -20.17 10.68
N VAL A 257 4.61 -18.84 10.70
CA VAL A 257 3.85 -17.93 9.83
C VAL A 257 4.82 -17.21 8.91
N VAL A 258 4.56 -17.28 7.61
CA VAL A 258 5.23 -16.43 6.60
C VAL A 258 4.19 -15.44 6.11
N ILE A 259 4.49 -14.15 6.14
CA ILE A 259 3.55 -13.07 5.82
C ILE A 259 4.29 -11.85 5.25
N GLY A 260 3.73 -11.23 4.23
CA GLY A 260 4.31 -10.05 3.58
C GLY A 260 3.35 -9.37 2.60
N ASP A 261 3.75 -8.23 2.06
CA ASP A 261 2.99 -7.48 1.04
C ASP A 261 3.17 -8.11 -0.35
N ILE A 262 2.10 -8.13 -1.18
CA ILE A 262 2.11 -8.73 -2.52
C ILE A 262 2.70 -7.81 -3.61
N GLY A 263 3.08 -6.58 -3.26
CA GLY A 263 3.70 -5.63 -4.17
C GLY A 263 2.78 -4.57 -4.77
N PRO A 264 3.26 -3.86 -5.82
CA PRO A 264 2.50 -2.87 -6.56
C PRO A 264 1.24 -3.46 -7.20
N LYS A 265 0.23 -2.60 -7.35
CA LYS A 265 -1.11 -2.94 -7.83
C LYS A 265 -1.59 -1.83 -8.76
N PHE A 266 -2.64 -2.08 -9.52
CA PHE A 266 -3.21 -1.08 -10.43
C PHE A 266 -3.72 0.15 -9.66
N GLY A 267 -4.49 -0.07 -8.59
CA GLY A 267 -4.84 0.92 -7.56
C GLY A 267 -4.32 0.49 -6.20
N TYR A 268 -4.85 1.04 -5.11
CA TYR A 268 -4.54 0.61 -3.74
C TYR A 268 -3.05 0.74 -3.37
N ALA A 269 -2.40 1.81 -3.84
CA ALA A 269 -0.99 2.06 -3.54
C ALA A 269 -0.72 2.20 -2.03
N THR A 270 -1.70 2.70 -1.27
CA THR A 270 -1.61 3.02 0.17
C THR A 270 -1.91 1.86 1.11
N ILE A 271 -2.33 0.70 0.61
CA ILE A 271 -2.68 -0.47 1.43
C ILE A 271 -1.75 -1.67 1.16
N ASP A 272 -1.48 -2.40 2.23
CA ASP A 272 -0.60 -3.56 2.32
C ASP A 272 -1.37 -4.88 2.15
N ASN A 273 -1.86 -5.15 0.94
CA ASN A 273 -2.46 -6.45 0.62
C ASN A 273 -1.43 -7.57 0.77
N ALA A 274 -1.80 -8.64 1.46
CA ALA A 274 -0.85 -9.63 1.93
C ALA A 274 -0.89 -10.97 1.22
N TYR A 275 0.27 -11.63 1.19
CA TYR A 275 0.35 -13.09 1.19
C TYR A 275 0.55 -13.61 2.63
N MET A 276 0.04 -14.80 2.95
CA MET A 276 0.30 -15.47 4.24
C MET A 276 0.17 -16.99 4.18
N LEU A 277 1.15 -17.71 4.74
CA LEU A 277 1.20 -19.18 4.84
C LEU A 277 1.40 -19.63 6.28
N PHE A 278 0.86 -20.80 6.61
CA PHE A 278 1.02 -21.46 7.91
C PHE A 278 1.73 -22.80 7.79
N HIS A 279 2.76 -23.03 8.61
CA HIS A 279 3.46 -24.31 8.72
C HIS A 279 3.20 -24.92 10.10
N HIS A 280 2.25 -25.87 10.16
CA HIS A 280 1.80 -26.54 11.39
C HIS A 280 1.69 -25.59 12.59
N PHE A 281 1.03 -24.45 12.37
CA PHE A 281 1.00 -23.36 13.32
C PHE A 281 0.11 -23.73 14.51
N ARG A 282 0.76 -23.99 15.67
CA ARG A 282 0.14 -24.28 16.98
C ARG A 282 0.49 -23.23 18.08
N ARG A 283 1.52 -22.40 17.84
CA ARG A 283 2.24 -21.38 18.68
C ARG A 283 3.32 -21.92 19.65
N VAL A 284 4.45 -21.20 19.77
CA VAL A 284 5.57 -21.43 20.73
C VAL A 284 5.84 -20.13 21.50
N LEU A 285 6.13 -20.28 22.81
CA LEU A 285 6.11 -19.31 23.93
C LEU A 285 7.27 -18.30 24.00
N LEU A 286 7.04 -17.22 24.74
CA LEU A 286 8.03 -16.72 25.71
C LEU A 286 7.54 -17.17 27.10
N THR A 287 8.37 -18.00 27.75
CA THR A 287 8.33 -18.47 29.14
C THR A 287 7.13 -19.34 29.57
N THR A 288 7.39 -20.65 29.77
CA THR A 288 6.56 -21.73 30.36
C THR A 288 5.51 -22.43 29.47
N SER A 289 5.80 -23.70 29.14
CA SER A 289 5.07 -24.75 28.38
C SER A 289 3.54 -24.76 28.60
N THR A 290 2.62 -24.53 27.65
CA THR A 290 2.50 -24.83 26.21
C THR A 290 1.59 -23.77 25.59
N ALA A 291 1.89 -23.22 24.40
CA ALA A 291 1.05 -22.22 23.71
C ALA A 291 0.46 -22.81 22.42
N ARG A 292 -0.79 -22.44 22.13
CA ARG A 292 -1.79 -23.33 21.53
C ARG A 292 -2.83 -22.46 20.78
N ILE A 293 -3.42 -22.87 19.62
CA ILE A 293 -4.59 -22.15 19.05
C ILE A 293 -5.84 -22.72 19.71
N PRO A 294 -6.43 -22.00 20.68
CA PRO A 294 -7.45 -22.58 21.53
C PRO A 294 -8.73 -22.86 20.74
N HIS A 295 -9.55 -23.75 21.27
CA HIS A 295 -10.93 -23.95 20.86
C HIS A 295 -11.70 -22.62 20.65
N SER A 296 -11.48 -21.64 21.52
CA SER A 296 -12.12 -20.32 21.47
C SER A 296 -11.73 -19.44 20.27
N ALA A 297 -10.78 -19.88 19.43
CA ALA A 297 -10.43 -19.20 18.19
C ALA A 297 -11.49 -19.36 17.09
N LEU A 298 -12.23 -20.47 17.06
CA LEU A 298 -13.31 -20.71 16.10
C LEU A 298 -14.50 -19.77 16.42
N LEU A 299 -14.91 -18.90 15.49
CA LEU A 299 -16.06 -18.01 15.74
C LEU A 299 -17.36 -18.81 15.76
N SER A 300 -17.99 -18.89 16.93
CA SER A 300 -18.90 -19.99 17.24
C SER A 300 -20.39 -19.63 17.33
N ARG A 301 -20.80 -18.50 16.73
CA ARG A 301 -22.22 -18.08 16.77
C ARG A 301 -23.13 -19.03 15.99
N TYR A 302 -22.68 -19.47 14.81
CA TYR A 302 -23.47 -20.32 13.91
C TYR A 302 -23.00 -21.77 13.89
N ALA A 303 -21.68 -21.99 13.87
CA ALA A 303 -21.08 -23.32 13.89
C ALA A 303 -20.40 -23.55 15.23
N LYS A 304 -20.60 -24.71 15.85
CA LYS A 304 -19.99 -25.06 17.14
C LYS A 304 -19.29 -26.40 17.02
N LEU A 305 -18.11 -26.49 17.62
CA LEU A 305 -17.42 -27.74 17.88
C LEU A 305 -17.49 -27.98 19.38
N ASP A 306 -17.95 -29.12 19.82
CA ASP A 306 -17.90 -29.48 21.23
C ASP A 306 -16.46 -29.93 21.59
N PRO A 307 -15.80 -29.32 22.59
CA PRO A 307 -14.39 -29.57 22.87
C PRO A 307 -14.12 -30.93 23.51
N ASP A 308 -15.14 -31.61 24.05
CA ASP A 308 -14.98 -32.88 24.76
C ASP A 308 -15.37 -34.07 23.88
N SER A 309 -16.54 -34.00 23.25
CA SER A 309 -17.06 -35.03 22.34
C SER A 309 -16.53 -34.90 20.91
N GLY A 310 -15.98 -33.74 20.52
CA GLY A 310 -15.60 -33.44 19.14
C GLY A 310 -16.80 -33.29 18.20
N GLN A 311 -18.03 -33.20 18.72
CA GLN A 311 -19.23 -33.12 17.90
C GLN A 311 -19.36 -31.74 17.25
N PHE A 312 -19.49 -31.71 15.92
CA PHE A 312 -19.72 -30.49 15.15
C PHE A 312 -21.22 -30.24 14.91
N SER A 313 -21.68 -29.01 15.13
CA SER A 313 -23.06 -28.56 14.86
C SER A 313 -23.09 -27.26 14.04
N LYS A 314 -24.12 -27.10 13.22
CA LYS A 314 -24.31 -25.98 12.27
C LYS A 314 -25.77 -25.50 12.30
N PRO A 315 -26.09 -24.28 11.84
CA PRO A 315 -27.45 -23.78 11.89
C PRO A 315 -28.34 -24.53 10.88
N ALA A 316 -29.62 -24.69 11.21
CA ALA A 316 -30.59 -25.35 10.32
C ALA A 316 -30.76 -24.61 8.98
N VAL A 317 -30.54 -23.28 8.96
CA VAL A 317 -30.56 -22.44 7.76
C VAL A 317 -29.14 -21.89 7.49
N PRO A 318 -28.34 -22.51 6.60
CA PRO A 318 -26.96 -22.09 6.34
C PRO A 318 -26.81 -20.65 5.83
N ALA A 319 -27.85 -20.12 5.18
CA ALA A 319 -27.80 -18.83 4.52
C ALA A 319 -27.74 -17.62 5.49
N VAL A 320 -28.00 -17.82 6.79
CA VAL A 320 -27.89 -16.76 7.82
C VAL A 320 -26.46 -16.23 7.93
N VAL A 321 -25.47 -17.07 7.60
CA VAL A 321 -24.04 -16.73 7.59
C VAL A 321 -23.69 -15.66 6.53
N TYR A 322 -24.55 -15.45 5.52
CA TYR A 322 -24.34 -14.45 4.47
C TYR A 322 -24.64 -12.99 4.88
N GLY A 323 -25.05 -12.75 6.13
CA GLY A 323 -25.41 -11.43 6.64
C GLY A 323 -24.30 -10.39 6.47
N THR A 324 -23.03 -10.76 6.72
CA THR A 324 -21.87 -9.88 6.55
C THR A 324 -21.65 -9.51 5.08
N MET A 325 -21.68 -10.49 4.17
CA MET A 325 -21.44 -10.28 2.74
C MET A 325 -22.53 -9.40 2.09
N THR A 326 -23.80 -9.67 2.41
CA THR A 326 -24.93 -8.88 1.88
C THR A 326 -24.94 -7.44 2.40
N TYR A 327 -24.47 -7.21 3.63
CA TYR A 327 -24.25 -5.86 4.16
C TYR A 327 -23.22 -5.09 3.33
N VAL A 328 -22.03 -5.66 3.12
CA VAL A 328 -20.94 -4.97 2.39
C VAL A 328 -21.37 -4.65 0.96
N ARG A 329 -22.07 -5.57 0.28
CA ARG A 329 -22.63 -5.31 -1.06
C ARG A 329 -23.61 -4.14 -1.07
N SER A 330 -24.48 -4.05 -0.06
CA SER A 330 -25.41 -2.91 0.05
C SER A 330 -24.69 -1.56 0.18
N LEU A 331 -23.52 -1.53 0.83
CA LEU A 331 -22.69 -0.34 0.93
C LEU A 331 -22.02 -0.01 -0.41
N ILE A 332 -21.48 -1.01 -1.12
CA ILE A 332 -20.87 -0.82 -2.45
C ILE A 332 -21.87 -0.19 -3.43
N VAL A 333 -23.11 -0.70 -3.47
CA VAL A 333 -24.17 -0.16 -4.32
C VAL A 333 -24.46 1.30 -3.96
N LEU A 334 -24.60 1.62 -2.67
CA LEU A 334 -24.86 3.00 -2.24
C LEU A 334 -23.68 3.94 -2.54
N GLN A 335 -22.43 3.48 -2.40
CA GLN A 335 -21.23 4.28 -2.65
C GLN A 335 -20.99 4.53 -4.15
N SER A 336 -21.47 3.64 -5.03
CA SER A 336 -21.36 3.76 -6.49
C SER A 336 -21.83 5.13 -7.00
N ARG A 337 -22.89 5.68 -6.39
CA ARG A 337 -23.42 7.02 -6.74
C ARG A 337 -22.39 8.13 -6.57
N MET A 338 -21.62 8.11 -5.47
CA MET A 338 -20.69 9.18 -5.11
C MET A 338 -19.44 9.09 -5.98
N ALA A 339 -18.97 7.88 -6.28
CA ALA A 339 -17.83 7.69 -7.19
C ALA A 339 -18.14 8.22 -8.60
N LEU A 340 -19.33 7.89 -9.14
CA LEU A 340 -19.75 8.44 -10.43
C LEU A 340 -19.99 9.94 -10.37
N ALA A 341 -20.64 10.44 -9.31
CA ALA A 341 -20.89 11.87 -9.14
C ALA A 341 -19.59 12.69 -9.13
N ARG A 342 -18.51 12.19 -8.51
CA ARG A 342 -17.17 12.81 -8.57
C ARG A 342 -16.68 12.94 -10.01
N ALA A 343 -16.65 11.83 -10.75
CA ALA A 343 -16.17 11.81 -12.14
C ALA A 343 -17.00 12.69 -13.07
N VAL A 344 -18.33 12.62 -12.96
CA VAL A 344 -19.25 13.42 -13.77
C VAL A 344 -19.17 14.89 -13.41
N THR A 345 -18.99 15.25 -12.13
CA THR A 345 -18.79 16.65 -11.72
C THR A 345 -17.58 17.26 -12.40
N ILE A 346 -16.45 16.55 -12.41
CA ILE A 346 -15.24 17.00 -13.10
C ILE A 346 -15.52 17.14 -14.60
N ALA A 347 -16.16 16.14 -15.21
CA ALA A 347 -16.42 16.14 -16.63
C ALA A 347 -17.37 17.26 -17.09
N VAL A 348 -18.48 17.46 -16.38
CA VAL A 348 -19.44 18.53 -16.68
C VAL A 348 -18.78 19.89 -16.53
N ARG A 349 -18.17 20.20 -15.38
CA ARG A 349 -17.52 21.51 -15.17
C ARG A 349 -16.45 21.79 -16.22
N TYR A 350 -15.57 20.81 -16.48
CA TYR A 350 -14.50 20.99 -17.47
C TYR A 350 -15.02 21.14 -18.89
N THR A 351 -15.97 20.30 -19.34
CA THR A 351 -16.48 20.36 -20.72
C THR A 351 -17.36 21.59 -20.97
N THR A 352 -17.94 22.19 -19.92
CA THR A 352 -18.59 23.50 -20.01
C THR A 352 -17.58 24.64 -20.18
N VAL A 353 -16.41 24.57 -19.52
CA VAL A 353 -15.35 25.60 -19.61
C VAL A 353 -14.51 25.43 -20.88
N ARG A 354 -14.20 24.19 -21.26
CA ARG A 354 -13.34 23.89 -22.41
C ARG A 354 -14.05 24.27 -23.70
N ARG A 355 -13.39 25.06 -24.53
CA ARG A 355 -13.80 25.35 -25.90
C ARG A 355 -12.82 24.68 -26.86
N GLN A 356 -13.35 24.11 -27.93
CA GLN A 356 -12.53 23.50 -28.97
C GLN A 356 -13.30 23.49 -30.29
N PHE A 357 -12.70 24.04 -31.34
CA PHE A 357 -13.27 24.20 -32.67
C PHE A 357 -14.42 25.23 -32.72
N ARG A 358 -14.61 25.80 -33.91
CA ARG A 358 -15.75 26.66 -34.23
C ARG A 358 -16.84 25.84 -34.89
N ASP A 359 -18.06 26.38 -34.87
CA ASP A 359 -19.06 25.91 -35.81
C ASP A 359 -18.53 26.13 -37.24
N ARG A 360 -18.80 25.18 -38.15
CA ARG A 360 -18.33 25.29 -39.53
C ARG A 360 -18.99 26.45 -40.27
N ASP A 361 -20.20 26.81 -39.84
CA ASP A 361 -21.00 27.87 -40.44
C ASP A 361 -20.77 29.23 -39.74
N ASP A 362 -20.16 29.25 -38.56
CA ASP A 362 -19.74 30.48 -37.86
C ASP A 362 -18.22 30.60 -37.75
N LEU A 363 -17.59 31.00 -38.87
CA LEU A 363 -16.15 31.17 -38.96
C LEU A 363 -15.60 32.36 -38.15
N LYS A 364 -16.46 33.30 -37.71
CA LYS A 364 -16.05 34.52 -36.98
C LYS A 364 -16.37 34.46 -35.48
N GLY A 365 -17.26 33.58 -35.06
CA GLY A 365 -17.61 33.37 -33.65
C GLY A 365 -16.48 32.76 -32.81
N PRO A 366 -16.64 32.79 -31.47
CA PRO A 366 -15.73 32.09 -30.57
C PRO A 366 -15.84 30.57 -30.76
N GLU A 367 -14.83 29.84 -30.32
CA GLU A 367 -14.91 28.38 -30.27
C GLU A 367 -16.07 27.92 -29.38
N VAL A 368 -16.71 26.81 -29.75
CA VAL A 368 -17.89 26.27 -29.07
C VAL A 368 -17.47 25.51 -27.81
N ALA A 369 -18.27 25.61 -26.74
CA ALA A 369 -18.02 24.84 -25.53
C ALA A 369 -18.19 23.34 -25.82
N VAL A 370 -17.27 22.52 -25.32
CA VAL A 370 -17.21 21.10 -25.70
C VAL A 370 -18.48 20.35 -25.29
N LEU A 371 -19.14 20.74 -24.18
CA LEU A 371 -20.43 20.17 -23.75
C LEU A 371 -21.60 20.49 -24.70
N GLU A 372 -21.50 21.49 -25.57
CA GLU A 372 -22.56 21.83 -26.53
C GLU A 372 -22.58 20.86 -27.73
N TYR A 373 -21.50 20.11 -27.97
CA TYR A 373 -21.47 19.10 -29.01
C TYR A 373 -22.34 17.88 -28.65
N PRO A 374 -23.27 17.45 -29.51
CA PRO A 374 -24.11 16.28 -29.26
C PRO A 374 -23.33 14.99 -28.97
N THR A 375 -22.13 14.84 -29.57
CA THR A 375 -21.23 13.69 -29.35
C THR A 375 -20.58 13.69 -27.97
N VAL A 376 -20.51 14.82 -27.28
CA VAL A 376 -20.06 14.92 -25.89
C VAL A 376 -21.25 14.78 -24.95
N GLN A 377 -22.37 15.42 -25.28
CA GLN A 377 -23.62 15.30 -24.51
C GLN A 377 -24.03 13.85 -24.33
N ILE A 378 -24.03 13.06 -25.41
CA ILE A 378 -24.44 11.64 -25.40
C ILE A 378 -23.53 10.75 -24.53
N ARG A 379 -22.31 11.21 -24.22
CA ARG A 379 -21.37 10.49 -23.36
C ARG A 379 -21.48 10.93 -21.90
N ILE A 380 -21.75 12.21 -21.63
CA ILE A 380 -21.66 12.80 -20.28
C ILE A 380 -23.02 13.00 -19.61
N LEU A 381 -23.99 13.58 -20.30
CA LEU A 381 -25.31 13.88 -19.70
C LEU A 381 -26.10 12.62 -19.27
N PRO A 382 -25.97 11.49 -19.96
CA PRO A 382 -26.55 10.24 -19.48
C PRO A 382 -25.90 9.73 -18.19
N LEU A 383 -24.58 9.85 -18.07
CA LEU A 383 -23.88 9.50 -16.83
C LEU A 383 -24.28 10.44 -15.69
N LEU A 384 -24.54 11.72 -15.98
CA LEU A 384 -25.16 12.65 -15.03
C LEU A 384 -26.50 12.11 -14.54
N ALA A 385 -27.39 11.69 -15.43
CA ALA A 385 -28.64 11.06 -15.03
C ALA A 385 -28.42 9.78 -14.20
N THR A 386 -27.46 8.95 -14.58
CA THR A 386 -27.10 7.73 -13.85
C THR A 386 -26.72 8.00 -12.40
N THR A 387 -26.05 9.11 -12.07
CA THR A 387 -25.69 9.43 -10.67
C THR A 387 -26.92 9.45 -9.75
N TYR A 388 -28.02 10.04 -10.22
CA TYR A 388 -29.29 10.10 -9.49
C TYR A 388 -29.96 8.73 -9.44
N VAL A 389 -29.95 7.98 -10.55
CA VAL A 389 -30.49 6.61 -10.58
C VAL A 389 -29.80 5.71 -9.55
N LEU A 390 -28.47 5.75 -9.49
CA LEU A 390 -27.67 4.97 -8.54
C LEU A 390 -27.97 5.36 -7.09
N HIS A 391 -28.28 6.62 -6.82
CA HIS A 391 -28.66 7.07 -5.47
C HIS A 391 -29.92 6.38 -4.98
N TYR A 392 -31.00 6.41 -5.75
CA TYR A 392 -32.25 5.79 -5.34
C TYR A 392 -32.19 4.26 -5.38
N ALA A 393 -31.43 3.67 -6.29
CA ALA A 393 -31.14 2.23 -6.29
C ALA A 393 -30.41 1.80 -5.01
N GLY A 394 -29.39 2.56 -4.58
CA GLY A 394 -28.70 2.32 -3.31
C GLY A 394 -29.61 2.44 -2.09
N GLN A 395 -30.46 3.48 -2.03
CA GLN A 395 -31.43 3.63 -0.95
C GLN A 395 -32.47 2.50 -0.91
N ALA A 396 -32.87 1.98 -2.07
CA ALA A 396 -33.76 0.84 -2.16
C ALA A 396 -33.10 -0.44 -1.64
N MET A 397 -31.84 -0.68 -2.01
CA MET A 397 -31.07 -1.82 -1.52
C MET A 397 -30.88 -1.77 0.00
N GLN A 398 -30.58 -0.58 0.56
CA GLN A 398 -30.47 -0.38 2.01
C GLN A 398 -31.79 -0.67 2.74
N ARG A 399 -32.93 -0.24 2.17
CA ARG A 399 -34.27 -0.57 2.71
C ARG A 399 -34.53 -2.07 2.69
N THR A 400 -34.29 -2.74 1.57
CA THR A 400 -34.43 -4.21 1.46
C THR A 400 -33.57 -4.94 2.48
N TYR A 401 -32.33 -4.49 2.67
CA TYR A 401 -31.42 -5.09 3.65
C TYR A 401 -31.95 -4.97 5.08
N ARG A 402 -32.40 -3.77 5.49
CA ARG A 402 -32.96 -3.54 6.83
C ARG A 402 -34.21 -4.39 7.08
N GLU A 403 -35.16 -4.38 6.16
CA GLU A 403 -36.40 -5.18 6.27
C GLU A 403 -36.08 -6.69 6.37
N ALA A 404 -35.16 -7.19 5.53
CA ALA A 404 -34.75 -8.60 5.60
C ALA A 404 -34.04 -8.94 6.92
N ARG A 405 -33.28 -8.00 7.50
CA ARG A 405 -32.65 -8.20 8.82
C ARG A 405 -33.66 -8.24 9.95
N GLU A 406 -34.67 -7.38 9.93
CA GLU A 406 -35.77 -7.40 10.89
C GLU A 406 -36.55 -8.73 10.82
N GLN A 407 -36.82 -9.23 9.60
CA GLN A 407 -37.44 -10.55 9.40
C GLN A 407 -36.59 -11.70 9.97
N ILE A 408 -35.28 -11.68 9.72
CA ILE A 408 -34.35 -12.71 10.23
C ILE A 408 -34.33 -12.72 11.76
N GLN A 409 -34.34 -11.54 12.39
CA GLN A 409 -34.40 -11.42 13.86
C GLN A 409 -35.72 -11.97 14.42
N ALA A 410 -36.81 -11.86 13.66
CA ALA A 410 -38.11 -12.46 13.98
C ALA A 410 -38.20 -13.96 13.62
N GLY A 411 -37.15 -14.58 13.09
CA GLY A 411 -37.12 -16.00 12.72
C GLY A 411 -37.69 -16.32 11.32
N ASP A 412 -38.01 -15.30 10.51
CA ASP A 412 -38.43 -15.47 9.12
C ASP A 412 -37.24 -15.33 8.16
N PHE A 413 -36.97 -16.40 7.42
CA PHE A 413 -35.86 -16.49 6.47
C PHE A 413 -36.31 -16.40 5.00
N SER A 414 -37.60 -16.17 4.74
CA SER A 414 -38.18 -16.18 3.39
C SER A 414 -37.60 -15.11 2.45
N GLY A 415 -37.28 -13.92 2.99
CA GLY A 415 -36.70 -12.79 2.24
C GLY A 415 -35.22 -12.93 1.87
N LEU A 416 -34.50 -13.89 2.48
CA LEU A 416 -33.05 -13.99 2.40
C LEU A 416 -32.52 -14.31 1.00
N ALA A 417 -33.18 -15.23 0.28
CA ALA A 417 -32.81 -15.60 -1.08
C ALA A 417 -33.01 -14.44 -2.06
N HIS A 418 -34.07 -13.66 -1.88
CA HIS A 418 -34.35 -12.47 -2.68
C HIS A 418 -33.32 -11.37 -2.41
N MET A 419 -33.06 -11.04 -1.14
CA MET A 419 -32.05 -10.05 -0.75
C MET A 419 -30.66 -10.42 -1.30
N HIS A 420 -30.26 -11.69 -1.17
CA HIS A 420 -28.99 -12.16 -1.68
C HIS A 420 -28.89 -11.97 -3.20
N SER A 421 -29.89 -12.42 -3.95
CA SER A 421 -29.95 -12.28 -5.41
C SER A 421 -29.90 -10.81 -5.84
N LEU A 422 -30.73 -9.95 -5.24
CA LEU A 422 -30.79 -8.52 -5.54
C LEU A 422 -29.46 -7.81 -5.23
N SER A 423 -28.86 -8.10 -4.07
CA SER A 423 -27.56 -7.53 -3.69
C SER A 423 -26.45 -7.90 -4.67
N SER A 424 -26.46 -9.14 -5.15
CA SER A 424 -25.48 -9.68 -6.10
C SER A 424 -25.58 -9.00 -7.46
N GLY A 425 -26.81 -8.89 -7.98
CA GLY A 425 -27.08 -8.26 -9.27
C GLY A 425 -26.78 -6.77 -9.25
N LEU A 426 -27.32 -6.03 -8.27
CA LEU A 426 -27.10 -4.59 -8.15
C LEU A 426 -25.63 -4.25 -7.95
N LYS A 427 -24.90 -5.03 -7.14
CA LYS A 427 -23.46 -4.85 -6.99
C LYS A 427 -22.78 -4.95 -8.35
N SER A 428 -23.03 -6.02 -9.10
CA SER A 428 -22.38 -6.22 -10.40
C SER A 428 -22.73 -5.10 -11.38
N PHE A 429 -24.02 -4.79 -11.51
CA PHE A 429 -24.50 -3.81 -12.47
C PHE A 429 -23.96 -2.40 -12.16
N CYS A 430 -24.09 -1.95 -10.92
CA CYS A 430 -23.68 -0.60 -10.53
C CYS A 430 -22.18 -0.42 -10.64
N THR A 431 -21.37 -1.41 -10.24
CA THR A 431 -19.91 -1.24 -10.31
C THR A 431 -19.39 -1.25 -11.74
N ASP A 432 -19.95 -2.08 -12.63
CA ASP A 432 -19.58 -2.06 -14.06
C ASP A 432 -19.90 -0.69 -14.68
N LEU A 433 -21.15 -0.24 -14.48
CA LEU A 433 -21.64 1.03 -15.04
C LEU A 433 -20.80 2.23 -14.58
N VAL A 434 -20.39 2.25 -13.32
CA VAL A 434 -19.56 3.33 -12.79
C VAL A 434 -18.12 3.21 -13.25
N ALA A 435 -17.54 2.02 -13.35
CA ALA A 435 -16.19 1.84 -13.87
C ALA A 435 -16.08 2.36 -15.31
N ASP A 436 -17.03 1.97 -16.16
CA ASP A 436 -17.12 2.43 -17.55
C ASP A 436 -17.44 3.94 -17.62
N GLY A 437 -18.30 4.42 -16.72
CA GLY A 437 -18.67 5.84 -16.62
C GLY A 437 -17.50 6.74 -16.23
N ILE A 438 -16.67 6.32 -15.27
CA ILE A 438 -15.45 7.03 -14.86
C ILE A 438 -14.49 7.15 -16.04
N GLU A 439 -14.23 6.05 -16.75
CA GLU A 439 -13.33 6.06 -17.91
C GLU A 439 -13.91 6.88 -19.08
N THR A 440 -15.22 6.81 -19.31
CA THR A 440 -15.91 7.65 -20.31
C THR A 440 -15.75 9.13 -19.98
N CYS A 441 -15.93 9.52 -18.71
CA CYS A 441 -15.69 10.88 -18.24
C CYS A 441 -14.24 11.31 -18.52
N ARG A 442 -13.25 10.49 -18.12
CA ARG A 442 -11.83 10.76 -18.33
C ARG A 442 -11.49 10.99 -19.81
N ARG A 443 -11.98 10.13 -20.70
CA ARG A 443 -11.78 10.24 -22.16
C ARG A 443 -12.42 11.50 -22.75
N ALA A 444 -13.53 11.96 -22.20
CA ALA A 444 -14.19 13.18 -22.67
C ALA A 444 -13.39 14.46 -22.35
N LEU A 445 -12.44 14.42 -21.40
CA LEU A 445 -11.60 15.56 -21.05
C LEU A 445 -10.38 15.73 -21.99
N GLY A 446 -10.22 14.83 -22.96
CA GLY A 446 -9.07 14.83 -23.87
C GLY A 446 -7.74 14.60 -23.14
N GLY A 447 -6.66 15.21 -23.64
CA GLY A 447 -5.31 15.03 -23.08
C GLY A 447 -5.19 15.45 -21.61
N HIS A 448 -5.89 16.51 -21.18
CA HIS A 448 -5.85 16.97 -19.79
C HIS A 448 -6.45 15.94 -18.82
N GLY A 449 -7.39 15.10 -19.27
CA GLY A 449 -7.92 13.99 -18.48
C GLY A 449 -6.92 12.88 -18.17
N TYR A 450 -5.77 12.86 -18.84
CA TYR A 450 -4.68 11.92 -18.57
C TYR A 450 -3.67 12.47 -17.54
N GLY A 451 -3.69 13.78 -17.26
CA GLY A 451 -2.74 14.44 -16.35
C GLY A 451 -3.03 14.20 -14.87
N GLY A 452 -2.00 14.39 -14.04
CA GLY A 452 -2.06 14.24 -12.57
C GLY A 452 -3.11 15.11 -11.88
N ALA A 453 -3.35 16.32 -12.41
CA ALA A 453 -4.31 17.28 -11.88
C ALA A 453 -5.77 17.03 -12.33
N SER A 454 -6.05 15.93 -13.04
CA SER A 454 -7.39 15.63 -13.53
C SER A 454 -8.37 15.19 -12.44
N GLY A 455 -7.87 14.67 -11.31
CA GLY A 455 -8.66 14.00 -10.27
C GLY A 455 -8.96 12.52 -10.54
N PHE A 456 -8.50 11.97 -11.68
CA PHE A 456 -8.79 10.56 -12.06
C PHE A 456 -7.68 9.57 -11.69
N ILE A 457 -6.45 10.04 -11.43
CA ILE A 457 -5.29 9.17 -11.15
C ILE A 457 -5.51 8.22 -9.97
N ARG A 458 -6.26 8.66 -8.95
CA ARG A 458 -6.64 7.82 -7.80
C ARG A 458 -8.00 7.18 -7.98
N LEU A 459 -8.99 8.00 -8.31
CA LEU A 459 -10.39 7.58 -8.41
C LEU A 459 -10.58 6.38 -9.35
N SER A 460 -9.97 6.40 -10.54
CA SER A 460 -10.19 5.36 -11.55
C SER A 460 -9.55 4.01 -11.15
N PRO A 461 -8.24 3.94 -10.83
CA PRO A 461 -7.64 2.66 -10.46
C PRO A 461 -8.20 2.04 -9.18
N ASP A 462 -8.52 2.84 -8.17
CA ASP A 462 -9.07 2.33 -6.91
C ASP A 462 -10.49 1.78 -7.09
N TYR A 463 -11.32 2.49 -7.87
CA TYR A 463 -12.69 2.05 -8.12
C TYR A 463 -12.76 0.74 -8.93
N LEU A 464 -11.82 0.50 -9.84
CA LEU A 464 -11.79 -0.71 -10.67
C LEU A 464 -11.71 -2.01 -9.85
N SER A 465 -11.24 -1.96 -8.61
CA SER A 465 -11.31 -3.13 -7.72
C SER A 465 -12.74 -3.59 -7.42
N ARG A 466 -13.73 -2.68 -7.45
CA ARG A 466 -15.12 -2.94 -7.04
C ARG A 466 -15.83 -3.93 -7.95
N VAL A 467 -15.39 -4.09 -9.21
CA VAL A 467 -15.94 -5.09 -10.14
C VAL A 467 -15.48 -6.52 -9.80
N THR A 468 -14.44 -6.67 -8.97
CA THR A 468 -13.84 -7.96 -8.61
C THR A 468 -14.12 -8.36 -7.16
N VAL A 469 -13.94 -7.42 -6.20
CA VAL A 469 -14.14 -7.71 -4.77
C VAL A 469 -15.61 -7.98 -4.44
N GLU A 470 -15.88 -8.70 -3.35
CA GLU A 470 -17.23 -9.12 -2.93
C GLU A 470 -18.00 -9.97 -3.97
N GLY A 471 -17.25 -10.62 -4.86
CA GLY A 471 -17.74 -11.49 -5.91
C GLY A 471 -17.47 -10.88 -7.29
N ASP A 472 -16.72 -11.60 -8.12
CA ASP A 472 -16.49 -11.23 -9.52
C ASP A 472 -17.83 -11.01 -10.24
N ASN A 473 -17.92 -9.93 -11.01
CA ASN A 473 -19.16 -9.50 -11.65
C ASN A 473 -19.73 -10.52 -12.64
N TRP A 474 -18.91 -11.32 -13.31
CA TRP A 474 -19.38 -12.38 -14.22
C TRP A 474 -19.80 -13.64 -13.48
N MET A 475 -19.13 -13.95 -12.37
CA MET A 475 -19.42 -15.12 -11.55
C MET A 475 -20.68 -14.91 -10.69
N ILE A 476 -20.79 -13.76 -10.04
CA ILE A 476 -21.87 -13.48 -9.08
C ILE A 476 -23.24 -13.37 -9.77
N THR A 477 -23.29 -12.91 -11.02
CA THR A 477 -24.52 -12.87 -11.82
C THR A 477 -25.09 -14.27 -12.09
N GLN A 478 -24.29 -15.33 -11.98
CA GLN A 478 -24.80 -16.70 -12.10
C GLN A 478 -25.71 -17.09 -10.94
N GLN A 479 -25.45 -16.56 -9.74
CA GLN A 479 -26.32 -16.76 -8.57
C GLN A 479 -27.69 -16.11 -8.81
N VAL A 480 -27.68 -14.95 -9.47
CA VAL A 480 -28.89 -14.23 -9.91
C VAL A 480 -29.64 -15.05 -10.96
N ALA A 481 -28.94 -15.53 -12.00
CA ALA A 481 -29.52 -16.38 -13.04
C ALA A 481 -30.21 -17.62 -12.47
N ALA A 482 -29.53 -18.33 -11.57
CA ALA A 482 -30.06 -19.55 -10.97
C ALA A 482 -31.32 -19.28 -10.14
N TYR A 483 -31.34 -18.19 -9.36
CA TYR A 483 -32.51 -17.75 -8.63
C TYR A 483 -33.68 -17.45 -9.57
N LEU A 484 -33.46 -16.67 -10.62
CA LEU A 484 -34.49 -16.26 -11.56
C LEU A 484 -35.05 -17.42 -12.38
N ILE A 485 -34.21 -18.34 -12.85
CA ILE A 485 -34.64 -19.56 -13.56
C ILE A 485 -35.53 -20.40 -12.64
N LYS A 486 -35.19 -20.53 -11.36
CA LYS A 486 -36.02 -21.24 -10.38
C LYS A 486 -37.39 -20.57 -10.21
N ARG A 487 -37.45 -19.24 -10.17
CA ARG A 487 -38.70 -18.46 -10.11
C ARG A 487 -39.52 -18.61 -11.39
N MET A 488 -38.90 -18.57 -12.57
CA MET A 488 -39.56 -18.79 -13.85
C MET A 488 -40.13 -20.21 -13.94
N HIS A 489 -39.37 -21.21 -13.51
CA HIS A 489 -39.85 -22.60 -13.46
C HIS A 489 -41.11 -22.74 -12.60
N ALA A 490 -41.14 -22.10 -11.43
CA ALA A 490 -42.32 -22.09 -10.56
C ALA A 490 -43.53 -21.38 -11.21
N ALA A 491 -43.29 -20.30 -11.96
CA ALA A 491 -44.33 -19.61 -12.72
C ALA A 491 -44.91 -20.48 -13.85
N VAL A 492 -44.04 -21.16 -14.61
CA VAL A 492 -44.43 -22.07 -15.71
C VAL A 492 -45.19 -23.29 -15.20
N ALA A 493 -44.82 -23.81 -14.02
CA ALA A 493 -45.52 -24.96 -13.42
C ALA A 493 -46.95 -24.63 -12.98
N ASN A 494 -47.25 -23.35 -12.71
CA ASN A 494 -48.52 -22.91 -12.10
C ASN A 494 -49.08 -21.66 -12.80
N ILE A 495 -49.27 -21.71 -14.12
CA ILE A 495 -49.62 -20.52 -14.92
C ILE A 495 -50.94 -19.86 -14.49
N ASP A 496 -51.94 -20.63 -14.07
CA ASP A 496 -53.31 -20.13 -13.84
C ASP A 496 -53.59 -19.70 -12.39
N SER A 497 -52.72 -20.01 -11.43
CA SER A 497 -52.89 -19.62 -10.03
C SER A 497 -52.31 -18.23 -9.72
N ALA A 498 -52.91 -17.49 -8.79
CA ALA A 498 -52.27 -16.33 -8.19
C ALA A 498 -51.31 -16.82 -7.10
N THR A 499 -50.02 -16.46 -7.16
CA THR A 499 -49.03 -16.92 -6.15
C THR A 499 -48.81 -15.95 -5.00
N GLY A 500 -49.42 -14.76 -5.05
CA GLY A 500 -49.17 -13.70 -4.08
C GLY A 500 -47.76 -13.10 -4.17
N ASN A 501 -46.96 -13.54 -5.15
CA ASN A 501 -45.63 -13.02 -5.42
C ASN A 501 -45.61 -12.28 -6.75
N GLU A 502 -45.50 -10.97 -6.66
CA GLU A 502 -45.62 -10.02 -7.76
C GLU A 502 -44.64 -10.27 -8.93
N THR A 503 -43.44 -10.80 -8.65
CA THR A 503 -42.47 -11.14 -9.71
C THR A 503 -42.94 -12.36 -10.51
N GLU A 504 -43.50 -13.37 -9.85
CA GLU A 504 -44.10 -14.52 -10.53
C GLU A 504 -45.35 -14.13 -11.30
N ASP A 505 -46.17 -13.23 -10.77
CA ASP A 505 -47.37 -12.74 -11.46
C ASP A 505 -47.00 -12.04 -12.78
N LEU A 506 -45.91 -11.26 -12.81
CA LEU A 506 -45.38 -10.66 -14.04
C LEU A 506 -44.88 -11.73 -15.04
N TYR A 507 -44.27 -12.81 -14.56
CA TYR A 507 -43.85 -13.92 -15.43
C TYR A 507 -45.06 -14.63 -16.04
N LYS A 508 -46.11 -14.87 -15.24
CA LYS A 508 -47.36 -15.47 -15.71
C LYS A 508 -48.08 -14.58 -16.71
N GLU A 509 -48.12 -13.27 -16.47
CA GLU A 509 -48.66 -12.31 -17.45
C GLU A 509 -47.90 -12.41 -18.78
N PHE A 510 -46.56 -12.47 -18.74
CA PHE A 510 -45.73 -12.64 -19.92
C PHE A 510 -46.06 -13.92 -20.70
N LEU A 511 -46.28 -15.03 -19.99
CA LEU A 511 -46.57 -16.35 -20.57
C LEU A 511 -47.97 -16.42 -21.19
N ARG A 512 -48.93 -15.66 -20.64
CA ARG A 512 -50.33 -15.62 -21.15
C ARG A 512 -50.48 -14.76 -22.40
N ALA A 513 -49.75 -13.65 -22.50
CA ALA A 513 -49.91 -12.71 -23.60
C ALA A 513 -48.60 -12.03 -24.01
N ASN A 514 -48.40 -11.91 -25.33
CA ASN A 514 -47.35 -11.07 -25.88
C ASN A 514 -47.86 -9.62 -25.98
N ARG A 515 -47.32 -8.72 -25.15
CA ARG A 515 -47.69 -7.30 -25.10
C ARG A 515 -46.47 -6.42 -25.36
N SER A 516 -46.66 -5.42 -26.21
CA SER A 516 -45.74 -4.30 -26.40
C SER A 516 -46.28 -3.05 -25.69
N TYR A 517 -45.38 -2.18 -25.24
CA TYR A 517 -45.74 -0.97 -24.51
C TYR A 517 -45.28 0.25 -25.28
N LYS A 518 -46.20 1.20 -25.51
CA LYS A 518 -45.89 2.50 -26.13
C LYS A 518 -45.17 3.38 -25.11
N VAL A 519 -43.86 3.52 -25.24
CA VAL A 519 -42.98 4.07 -24.20
C VAL A 519 -43.02 5.59 -24.11
N PHE A 520 -43.54 6.27 -25.12
CA PHE A 520 -43.69 7.72 -25.11
C PHE A 520 -45.07 8.21 -24.63
N ASP A 521 -46.04 7.30 -24.50
CA ASP A 521 -47.40 7.64 -24.04
C ASP A 521 -47.47 7.80 -22.52
N ASP A 522 -46.66 7.02 -21.78
CA ASP A 522 -46.68 6.94 -20.31
C ASP A 522 -45.32 6.48 -19.79
N ASP A 523 -44.73 7.17 -18.81
CA ASP A 523 -43.44 6.78 -18.23
C ASP A 523 -43.50 5.42 -17.54
N PHE A 524 -44.66 4.98 -17.06
CA PHE A 524 -44.82 3.61 -16.54
C PHE A 524 -44.65 2.56 -17.65
N ASN A 525 -44.91 2.90 -18.91
CA ASN A 525 -44.70 1.99 -20.04
C ASN A 525 -43.21 1.77 -20.30
N ILE A 526 -42.33 2.72 -19.98
CA ILE A 526 -40.86 2.51 -20.01
C ILE A 526 -40.48 1.41 -19.02
N VAL A 527 -40.98 1.48 -17.79
CA VAL A 527 -40.71 0.46 -16.77
C VAL A 527 -41.27 -0.92 -17.18
N ARG A 528 -42.52 -0.96 -17.65
CA ARG A 528 -43.18 -2.21 -18.09
C ARG A 528 -42.46 -2.85 -19.27
N SER A 529 -41.94 -2.04 -20.20
CA SER A 529 -41.19 -2.55 -21.34
C SER A 529 -39.82 -3.11 -20.94
N PHE A 530 -39.13 -2.50 -19.96
CA PHE A 530 -37.94 -3.11 -19.36
C PHE A 530 -38.25 -4.45 -18.69
N HIS A 531 -39.34 -4.55 -17.92
CA HIS A 531 -39.79 -5.82 -17.35
C HIS A 531 -40.04 -6.87 -18.44
N ARG A 532 -40.82 -6.52 -19.47
CA ARG A 532 -41.14 -7.42 -20.59
C ARG A 532 -39.86 -7.92 -21.27
N ARG A 533 -38.93 -7.02 -21.59
CA ARG A 533 -37.64 -7.36 -22.21
C ARG A 533 -36.86 -8.35 -21.37
N THR A 534 -36.74 -8.04 -20.09
CA THR A 534 -36.06 -8.87 -19.10
C THR A 534 -36.67 -10.28 -19.00
N ILE A 535 -38.00 -10.36 -18.91
CA ILE A 535 -38.71 -11.63 -18.78
C ILE A 535 -38.58 -12.46 -20.06
N ALA A 536 -38.63 -11.83 -21.24
CA ALA A 536 -38.40 -12.51 -22.52
C ALA A 536 -37.04 -13.21 -22.55
N LEU A 537 -35.98 -12.49 -22.18
CA LEU A 537 -34.63 -13.05 -22.14
C LEU A 537 -34.47 -14.15 -21.10
N LEU A 538 -35.10 -13.99 -19.92
CA LEU A 538 -35.10 -15.02 -18.89
C LEU A 538 -35.84 -16.27 -19.36
N TYR A 539 -36.94 -16.12 -20.09
CA TYR A 539 -37.70 -17.23 -20.66
C TYR A 539 -36.88 -18.00 -21.69
N ASP A 540 -36.14 -17.31 -22.57
CA ASP A 540 -35.23 -17.96 -23.52
C ASP A 540 -34.17 -18.79 -22.79
N ILE A 541 -33.55 -18.24 -21.73
CA ILE A 541 -32.60 -18.98 -20.90
C ILE A 541 -33.28 -20.17 -20.22
N TYR A 542 -34.48 -19.99 -19.69
CA TYR A 542 -35.25 -21.05 -19.06
C TYR A 542 -35.50 -22.20 -20.04
N VAL A 543 -35.92 -21.92 -21.27
CA VAL A 543 -36.13 -22.92 -22.32
C VAL A 543 -34.83 -23.66 -22.63
N GLU A 544 -33.72 -22.94 -22.79
CA GLU A 544 -32.42 -23.56 -23.06
C GLU A 544 -31.94 -24.45 -21.89
N ARG A 545 -32.10 -23.98 -20.65
CA ARG A 545 -31.60 -24.66 -19.46
C ARG A 545 -32.48 -25.83 -19.03
N VAL A 546 -33.78 -25.60 -18.92
CA VAL A 546 -34.74 -26.52 -18.30
C VAL A 546 -35.38 -27.41 -19.36
N THR A 547 -35.90 -26.83 -20.44
CA THR A 547 -36.59 -27.59 -21.50
C THR A 547 -35.60 -28.35 -22.39
N LYS A 548 -34.58 -27.67 -22.92
CA LYS A 548 -33.55 -28.27 -23.80
C LYS A 548 -32.39 -28.92 -23.04
N LYS A 549 -32.40 -28.84 -21.70
CA LYS A 549 -31.40 -29.45 -20.79
C LYS A 549 -29.94 -29.09 -21.14
N ARG A 550 -29.69 -27.90 -21.70
CA ARG A 550 -28.30 -27.47 -21.99
C ARG A 550 -27.50 -27.32 -20.70
N ARG A 551 -26.21 -27.61 -20.79
CA ARG A 551 -25.27 -27.52 -19.65
C ARG A 551 -25.12 -26.06 -19.22
N TRP A 552 -24.99 -25.82 -17.92
CA TRP A 552 -24.85 -24.45 -17.37
C TRP A 552 -23.65 -23.70 -17.97
N THR A 553 -22.51 -24.39 -18.09
CA THR A 553 -21.25 -23.83 -18.58
C THR A 553 -21.35 -23.33 -20.02
N THR A 554 -22.12 -23.99 -20.88
CA THR A 554 -22.31 -23.57 -22.28
C THR A 554 -23.25 -22.38 -22.41
N MET A 555 -23.97 -22.02 -21.34
CA MET A 555 -24.95 -20.93 -21.31
C MET A 555 -24.44 -19.67 -20.60
N LEU A 556 -23.21 -19.65 -20.07
CA LEU A 556 -22.71 -18.56 -19.22
C LEU A 556 -22.76 -17.18 -19.89
N LYS A 557 -22.47 -17.11 -21.20
CA LYS A 557 -22.54 -15.86 -21.96
C LYS A 557 -23.98 -15.36 -22.12
N SER A 558 -24.91 -16.26 -22.41
CA SER A 558 -26.33 -15.90 -22.58
C SER A 558 -27.04 -15.67 -21.25
N SER A 559 -26.60 -16.27 -20.15
CA SER A 559 -27.18 -16.10 -18.81
C SER A 559 -26.75 -14.81 -18.10
N THR A 560 -25.60 -14.25 -18.45
CA THR A 560 -25.09 -13.01 -17.83
C THR A 560 -25.86 -11.77 -18.26
N ILE A 561 -26.24 -11.67 -19.54
CA ILE A 561 -26.89 -10.48 -20.11
C ILE A 561 -28.23 -10.18 -19.41
N PRO A 562 -29.14 -11.15 -19.19
CA PRO A 562 -30.42 -10.86 -18.58
C PRO A 562 -30.29 -10.49 -17.11
N CYS A 563 -29.32 -11.08 -16.41
CA CYS A 563 -29.03 -10.77 -15.01
C CYS A 563 -28.56 -9.34 -14.81
N LYS A 564 -27.83 -8.75 -15.77
CA LYS A 564 -27.46 -7.33 -15.76
C LYS A 564 -28.61 -6.40 -16.16
N THR A 565 -29.62 -6.91 -16.88
CA THR A 565 -30.80 -6.12 -17.29
C THR A 565 -31.98 -6.20 -16.31
N ILE A 566 -31.99 -7.19 -15.41
CA ILE A 566 -33.06 -7.47 -14.46
C ILE A 566 -33.14 -6.42 -13.34
N ASP A 567 -32.02 -5.77 -13.02
CA ASP A 567 -31.95 -4.84 -11.89
C ASP A 567 -32.38 -3.39 -12.21
N HIS A 568 -32.89 -3.13 -13.42
CA HIS A 568 -33.49 -1.82 -13.74
C HIS A 568 -34.86 -1.59 -13.12
N CYS A 569 -35.43 -2.54 -12.35
CA CYS A 569 -36.60 -2.21 -11.54
C CYS A 569 -36.85 -3.21 -10.40
N PRO A 570 -36.69 -2.81 -9.13
CA PRO A 570 -37.21 -3.61 -8.03
C PRO A 570 -38.71 -3.37 -7.90
N HIS A 571 -39.51 -4.37 -8.28
CA HIS A 571 -40.83 -4.74 -7.74
C HIS A 571 -41.94 -3.67 -7.80
N ARG A 572 -43.18 -4.05 -8.10
CA ARG A 572 -44.29 -3.13 -8.38
C ARG A 572 -44.89 -2.49 -7.09
N ARG A 573 -44.37 -2.82 -5.89
CA ARG A 573 -44.43 -1.99 -4.66
C ARG A 573 -43.28 -0.98 -4.45
N ARG A 574 -42.23 -1.03 -5.29
CA ARG A 574 -41.03 -0.17 -5.29
C ARG A 574 -40.67 0.35 -6.69
N THR A 575 -41.66 0.40 -7.57
CA THR A 575 -41.72 1.29 -8.73
C THR A 575 -41.34 2.71 -8.34
N ARG A 576 -41.49 3.08 -7.06
CA ARG A 576 -40.86 4.21 -6.34
C ARG A 576 -39.33 4.36 -6.47
N CYS A 577 -38.54 3.69 -7.31
CA CYS A 577 -37.13 4.12 -7.52
C CYS A 577 -37.03 5.06 -8.72
N VAL A 578 -37.48 4.61 -9.89
CA VAL A 578 -37.77 5.51 -11.02
C VAL A 578 -38.94 6.43 -10.65
N ILE A 579 -39.92 5.92 -9.90
CA ILE A 579 -41.05 6.70 -9.39
C ILE A 579 -40.74 7.52 -8.14
N CYS A 580 -39.68 7.31 -7.34
CA CYS A 580 -39.22 8.33 -6.37
C CYS A 580 -38.26 9.30 -7.04
N ILE A 581 -37.55 8.94 -8.12
CA ILE A 581 -36.96 9.97 -8.98
C ILE A 581 -38.09 10.87 -9.47
N ILE A 582 -39.17 10.32 -10.03
CA ILE A 582 -40.36 11.07 -10.49
C ILE A 582 -41.10 11.77 -9.31
N TYR A 583 -41.52 11.08 -8.24
CA TYR A 583 -42.29 11.64 -7.11
C TYR A 583 -41.48 12.39 -6.05
N SER A 584 -40.19 12.17 -5.89
CA SER A 584 -39.36 13.00 -5.01
C SER A 584 -38.83 14.23 -5.73
N LEU A 585 -38.67 14.15 -7.06
CA LEU A 585 -38.64 15.35 -7.89
C LEU A 585 -40.00 16.04 -7.89
N SER A 586 -41.14 15.36 -7.65
CA SER A 586 -42.48 15.98 -7.57
C SER A 586 -42.63 17.11 -6.53
N PHE A 587 -41.87 17.04 -5.43
CA PHE A 587 -41.82 18.10 -4.42
C PHE A 587 -41.01 19.33 -4.87
N ILE A 588 -39.98 19.13 -5.69
CA ILE A 588 -39.14 20.18 -6.33
C ILE A 588 -39.77 20.63 -7.69
N TRP A 589 -40.84 19.95 -8.14
CA TRP A 589 -41.31 19.91 -9.53
C TRP A 589 -42.37 20.91 -9.94
N LYS A 590 -42.87 21.77 -9.05
CA LYS A 590 -43.74 22.85 -9.52
C LYS A 590 -43.02 23.77 -10.53
N ARG A 591 -41.71 23.58 -10.81
CA ARG A 591 -40.90 24.37 -11.74
C ARG A 591 -39.93 23.61 -12.68
N MET A 592 -40.02 22.28 -12.87
CA MET A 592 -39.20 21.57 -13.90
C MET A 592 -39.93 20.42 -14.60
N PRO A 593 -39.72 20.16 -15.89
CA PRO A 593 -40.30 18.96 -16.54
C PRO A 593 -39.28 17.81 -16.68
N MET A 594 -39.53 16.67 -16.02
CA MET A 594 -39.40 15.27 -16.52
C MET A 594 -38.25 14.85 -17.49
N THR A 595 -37.03 15.39 -17.37
CA THR A 595 -35.98 15.20 -18.41
C THR A 595 -34.89 14.18 -18.09
N VAL A 596 -34.46 14.07 -16.83
CA VAL A 596 -33.22 13.35 -16.46
C VAL A 596 -33.40 11.83 -16.39
N GLY A 597 -34.45 11.32 -15.74
CA GLY A 597 -34.72 9.87 -15.68
C GLY A 597 -35.07 9.27 -17.05
N ASN A 598 -35.89 9.99 -17.81
CA ASN A 598 -36.24 9.62 -19.18
C ASN A 598 -35.00 9.57 -20.10
N ALA A 599 -33.98 10.40 -19.89
CA ALA A 599 -32.77 10.39 -20.71
C ALA A 599 -31.90 9.15 -20.50
N HIS A 600 -31.74 8.69 -19.25
CA HIS A 600 -31.00 7.46 -18.95
C HIS A 600 -31.68 6.24 -19.57
N ASP A 601 -32.99 6.13 -19.37
CA ASP A 601 -33.77 5.01 -19.87
C ASP A 601 -33.80 5.04 -21.39
N THR A 602 -34.19 6.15 -22.02
CA THR A 602 -34.19 6.28 -23.49
C THR A 602 -32.83 5.97 -24.14
N LEU A 603 -31.70 6.23 -23.45
CA LEU A 603 -30.37 5.88 -23.97
C LEU A 603 -30.01 4.41 -23.81
N SER A 604 -30.35 3.77 -22.68
CA SER A 604 -30.13 2.33 -22.47
C SER A 604 -30.83 1.47 -23.55
N TRP A 605 -31.90 2.01 -24.13
CA TRP A 605 -32.61 1.43 -25.26
C TRP A 605 -31.80 1.56 -26.57
N SER A 606 -31.20 2.74 -26.82
CA SER A 606 -30.43 2.99 -28.04
C SER A 606 -29.19 2.10 -28.14
N THR A 607 -28.55 1.78 -27.00
CA THR A 607 -27.39 0.88 -26.93
C THR A 607 -27.76 -0.61 -26.96
N ASN A 608 -29.02 -0.97 -26.70
CA ASN A 608 -29.51 -2.36 -26.68
C ASN A 608 -30.64 -2.65 -27.69
N SER A 609 -30.79 -1.79 -28.72
CA SER A 609 -31.89 -1.84 -29.69
C SER A 609 -32.14 -3.23 -30.30
N PRO A 610 -31.12 -4.04 -30.66
CA PRO A 610 -31.37 -5.39 -31.20
C PRO A 610 -32.03 -6.35 -30.21
N ILE A 611 -31.73 -6.25 -28.91
CA ILE A 611 -32.30 -7.10 -27.86
C ILE A 611 -33.73 -6.69 -27.57
N VAL A 612 -33.95 -5.37 -27.51
CA VAL A 612 -35.27 -4.78 -27.37
C VAL A 612 -36.20 -5.22 -28.50
N PHE A 613 -35.73 -5.12 -29.75
CA PHE A 613 -36.47 -5.52 -30.92
C PHE A 613 -36.88 -7.01 -30.86
N ARG A 614 -35.93 -7.89 -30.53
CA ARG A 614 -36.21 -9.34 -30.38
C ARG A 614 -37.23 -9.64 -29.27
N SER A 615 -37.25 -8.85 -28.20
CA SER A 615 -38.16 -9.08 -27.07
C SER A 615 -39.61 -8.68 -27.34
N GLY A 616 -39.88 -7.94 -28.41
CA GLY A 616 -41.20 -7.40 -28.73
C GLY A 616 -41.75 -6.42 -27.67
N ALA A 617 -40.89 -5.93 -26.76
CA ALA A 617 -41.34 -5.13 -25.61
C ALA A 617 -41.83 -3.73 -26.00
N VAL A 618 -41.38 -3.19 -27.13
CA VAL A 618 -41.72 -1.84 -27.61
C VAL A 618 -42.02 -1.88 -29.10
N PRO A 619 -43.05 -1.14 -29.56
CA PRO A 619 -43.35 -1.01 -30.98
C PRO A 619 -42.19 -0.41 -31.79
N GLN A 620 -42.02 -0.85 -33.03
CA GLN A 620 -40.95 -0.36 -33.91
C GLN A 620 -40.96 1.17 -34.08
N ARG A 621 -42.15 1.77 -34.22
CA ARG A 621 -42.32 3.23 -34.30
C ARG A 621 -41.61 3.98 -33.17
N ASP A 622 -41.73 3.48 -31.94
CA ASP A 622 -41.12 4.14 -30.78
C ASP A 622 -39.60 3.94 -30.75
N LEU A 623 -39.09 2.82 -31.28
CA LEU A 623 -37.65 2.58 -31.43
C LEU A 623 -37.01 3.49 -32.46
N ASP A 624 -37.71 3.75 -33.56
CA ASP A 624 -37.22 4.63 -34.63
C ASP A 624 -37.15 6.10 -34.18
N GLU A 625 -38.08 6.53 -33.30
CA GLU A 625 -38.11 7.91 -32.77
C GLU A 625 -37.19 8.12 -31.55
N LEU A 626 -36.68 7.03 -30.97
CA LEU A 626 -35.83 7.04 -29.79
C LEU A 626 -34.61 7.99 -29.89
N PRO A 627 -33.82 8.01 -30.99
CA PRO A 627 -32.65 8.88 -31.10
C PRO A 627 -33.03 10.38 -31.06
N ASN A 628 -34.17 10.75 -31.66
CA ASN A 628 -34.68 12.12 -31.62
C ASN A 628 -35.08 12.51 -30.21
N ARG A 629 -35.75 11.60 -29.49
CA ARG A 629 -36.11 11.81 -28.09
C ARG A 629 -34.88 12.01 -27.20
N VAL A 630 -33.84 11.19 -27.35
CA VAL A 630 -32.57 11.36 -26.61
C VAL A 630 -31.97 12.74 -26.89
N ARG A 631 -31.87 13.14 -28.17
CA ARG A 631 -31.31 14.45 -28.56
C ARG A 631 -32.07 15.61 -27.91
N HIS A 632 -33.40 15.54 -27.93
CA HIS A 632 -34.25 16.56 -27.30
C HIS A 632 -34.05 16.62 -25.78
N LEU A 633 -33.94 15.47 -25.11
CA LEU A 633 -33.70 15.43 -23.67
C LEU A 633 -32.32 15.99 -23.30
N MET A 634 -31.27 15.66 -24.07
CA MET A 634 -29.93 16.20 -23.86
C MET A 634 -29.91 17.74 -23.97
N ALA A 635 -30.55 18.29 -25.00
CA ALA A 635 -30.65 19.74 -25.19
C ALA A 635 -31.37 20.45 -24.03
N ARG A 636 -32.29 19.75 -23.35
CA ARG A 636 -33.00 20.27 -22.18
C ARG A 636 -32.19 20.13 -20.88
N ILE A 637 -31.34 19.12 -20.76
CA ILE A 637 -30.52 18.88 -19.56
C ILE A 637 -29.26 19.76 -19.56
N GLU A 638 -28.66 19.99 -20.74
CA GLU A 638 -27.39 20.72 -20.87
C GLU A 638 -27.36 22.06 -20.11
N PRO A 639 -28.36 22.96 -20.22
CA PRO A 639 -28.33 24.26 -19.54
C PRO A 639 -28.27 24.15 -18.02
N HIS A 640 -28.73 23.02 -17.49
CA HIS A 640 -28.84 22.73 -16.06
C HIS A 640 -27.70 21.86 -15.53
N ALA A 641 -26.82 21.35 -16.40
CA ALA A 641 -25.84 20.32 -16.04
C ALA A 641 -24.91 20.74 -14.89
N VAL A 642 -24.42 22.00 -14.90
CA VAL A 642 -23.54 22.53 -13.83
C VAL A 642 -24.27 22.55 -12.48
N ALA A 643 -25.52 23.02 -12.43
CA ALA A 643 -26.30 23.04 -11.20
C ALA A 643 -26.64 21.64 -10.68
N LEU A 644 -26.91 20.69 -11.59
CA LEU A 644 -27.15 19.30 -11.25
C LEU A 644 -25.91 18.60 -10.66
N VAL A 645 -24.69 18.95 -11.09
CA VAL A 645 -23.48 18.42 -10.46
C VAL A 645 -23.16 19.11 -9.14
N ASP A 646 -23.44 20.42 -9.03
CA ASP A 646 -23.22 21.19 -7.81
C ASP A 646 -24.12 20.73 -6.64
N ALA A 647 -25.28 20.14 -6.93
CA ALA A 647 -26.20 19.58 -5.92
C ALA A 647 -25.61 18.40 -5.14
N TRP A 648 -24.56 17.74 -5.64
CA TRP A 648 -23.88 16.66 -4.92
C TRP A 648 -22.94 17.17 -3.82
N LYS A 649 -22.72 18.50 -3.73
CA LYS A 649 -21.91 19.15 -2.68
C LYS A 649 -20.55 18.47 -2.48
N ILE A 650 -19.86 18.13 -3.57
CA ILE A 650 -18.53 17.53 -3.51
C ILE A 650 -17.51 18.66 -3.38
N PRO A 651 -16.74 18.73 -2.28
CA PRO A 651 -15.76 19.79 -2.09
C PRO A 651 -14.57 19.61 -3.04
N ASP A 652 -13.95 20.73 -3.45
CA ASP A 652 -12.75 20.72 -4.30
C ASP A 652 -11.59 19.94 -3.65
N TYR A 653 -11.52 19.93 -2.31
CA TYR A 653 -10.59 19.09 -1.54
C TYR A 653 -10.73 17.59 -1.84
N LEU A 654 -11.96 17.10 -2.02
CA LEU A 654 -12.23 15.69 -2.34
C LEU A 654 -12.14 15.41 -3.84
N LEU A 655 -12.49 16.37 -4.69
CA LEU A 655 -12.29 16.23 -6.14
C LEU A 655 -10.81 16.18 -6.51
N ASP A 656 -9.98 16.95 -5.79
CA ASP A 656 -8.55 17.14 -6.05
C ASP A 656 -8.24 17.25 -7.55
N SER A 657 -9.00 18.11 -8.22
CA SER A 657 -9.02 18.24 -9.67
C SER A 657 -8.95 19.71 -10.06
N ALA A 658 -7.94 20.09 -10.84
CA ALA A 658 -7.90 21.40 -11.48
C ALA A 658 -9.05 21.54 -12.50
N LEU A 659 -9.40 20.45 -13.18
CA LEU A 659 -10.41 20.44 -14.23
C LEU A 659 -11.84 20.58 -13.67
N GLY A 660 -12.07 20.05 -12.48
CA GLY A 660 -13.38 20.01 -11.82
C GLY A 660 -13.61 21.10 -10.78
N ARG A 661 -12.74 22.11 -10.67
CA ARG A 661 -12.86 23.15 -9.63
C ARG A 661 -14.21 23.84 -9.65
N PHE A 662 -14.76 24.12 -8.47
CA PHE A 662 -16.03 24.82 -8.34
C PHE A 662 -15.97 26.23 -8.94
N ASP A 663 -14.85 26.94 -8.76
CA ASP A 663 -14.68 28.33 -9.23
C ASP A 663 -14.41 28.46 -10.73
N GLY A 664 -14.17 27.36 -11.46
CA GLY A 664 -13.89 27.37 -12.89
C GLY A 664 -12.49 27.84 -13.27
N LYS A 665 -11.57 28.07 -12.32
CA LYS A 665 -10.15 28.46 -12.58
C LYS A 665 -9.30 27.26 -13.03
N VAL A 666 -9.73 26.65 -14.13
CA VAL A 666 -9.20 25.39 -14.63
C VAL A 666 -7.75 25.52 -15.10
N TYR A 667 -7.49 26.45 -16.00
CA TYR A 667 -6.19 26.56 -16.66
C TYR A 667 -5.13 27.12 -15.71
N GLU A 668 -5.54 28.03 -14.84
CA GLU A 668 -4.70 28.64 -13.81
C GLU A 668 -4.23 27.58 -12.81
N ASP A 669 -5.13 26.76 -12.26
CA ASP A 669 -4.75 25.70 -11.31
C ASP A 669 -3.97 24.58 -12.00
N LEU A 670 -4.32 24.23 -13.24
CA LEU A 670 -3.58 23.24 -14.02
C LEU A 670 -2.13 23.66 -14.24
N PHE A 671 -1.92 24.92 -14.65
CA PHE A 671 -0.58 25.47 -14.84
C PHE A 671 0.15 25.62 -13.50
N HIS A 672 -0.51 26.11 -12.45
CA HIS A 672 0.08 26.25 -11.12
C HIS A 672 0.58 24.89 -10.56
N ARG A 673 -0.24 23.84 -10.67
CA ARG A 673 0.17 22.48 -10.25
C ARG A 673 1.35 21.97 -11.05
N ALA A 674 1.38 22.23 -12.36
CA ALA A 674 2.48 21.83 -13.23
C ALA A 674 3.75 22.63 -12.97
N HIS A 675 3.67 23.95 -12.86
CA HIS A 675 4.82 24.86 -12.76
C HIS A 675 5.39 24.96 -11.35
N ARG A 676 4.52 25.12 -10.33
CA ARG A 676 4.92 25.44 -8.95
C ARG A 676 4.95 24.23 -8.01
N LEU A 677 4.10 23.23 -8.25
CA LEU A 677 3.95 22.09 -7.32
C LEU A 677 4.65 20.81 -7.79
N ASN A 678 5.08 20.75 -9.05
CA ASN A 678 5.75 19.58 -9.61
C ASN A 678 7.24 19.58 -9.20
N PRO A 679 7.69 18.65 -8.34
CA PRO A 679 9.08 18.59 -7.90
C PRO A 679 10.05 18.29 -9.05
N LEU A 680 9.58 17.69 -10.15
CA LEU A 680 10.45 17.42 -11.30
C LEU A 680 11.01 18.72 -11.92
N ASN A 681 10.28 19.83 -11.83
CA ASN A 681 10.74 21.14 -12.32
C ASN A 681 11.72 21.82 -11.36
N GLU A 682 11.91 21.28 -10.16
CA GLU A 682 12.92 21.77 -9.21
C GLU A 682 14.31 21.17 -9.51
N ILE A 683 14.38 20.15 -10.38
CA ILE A 683 15.58 19.38 -10.70
C ILE A 683 16.09 19.74 -12.10
N THR A 684 17.39 19.99 -12.24
CA THR A 684 18.03 20.19 -13.55
C THR A 684 18.71 18.89 -13.99
N PHE A 685 18.10 18.15 -14.90
CA PHE A 685 18.68 16.91 -15.41
C PHE A 685 19.78 17.17 -16.43
N ASN A 686 20.78 16.29 -16.44
CA ASN A 686 21.79 16.23 -17.48
C ASN A 686 21.31 15.34 -18.64
N PRO A 687 21.05 15.87 -19.84
CA PRO A 687 20.59 15.07 -20.98
C PRO A 687 21.75 14.40 -21.76
N ASN A 688 23.00 14.69 -21.42
CA ASN A 688 24.17 14.23 -22.17
C ASN A 688 24.42 12.74 -21.90
N TYR A 689 24.03 11.86 -22.82
CA TYR A 689 24.13 10.42 -22.63
C TYR A 689 25.58 9.88 -22.48
N TRP A 690 26.58 10.69 -22.79
CA TRP A 690 28.02 10.37 -22.64
C TRP A 690 28.60 10.82 -21.30
N GLU A 691 27.81 11.48 -20.44
CA GLU A 691 28.18 11.88 -19.09
C GLU A 691 27.46 10.96 -18.09
N ASP A 692 28.18 10.50 -17.06
CA ASP A 692 27.57 9.66 -16.01
C ASP A 692 26.67 10.47 -15.05
N GLU A 693 26.89 11.78 -14.93
CA GLU A 693 26.10 12.71 -14.11
C GLU A 693 24.64 12.74 -14.61
N LEU A 694 23.66 12.42 -13.76
CA LEU A 694 22.23 12.48 -14.11
C LEU A 694 21.55 13.81 -13.78
N VAL A 695 22.00 14.50 -12.72
CA VAL A 695 21.47 15.81 -12.28
C VAL A 695 22.62 16.81 -12.23
N LYS A 696 22.46 17.93 -12.95
CA LYS A 696 23.48 18.96 -13.08
C LYS A 696 23.78 19.61 -11.74
N GLY A 697 25.05 19.61 -11.35
CA GLY A 697 25.52 20.31 -10.16
C GLY A 697 25.44 19.51 -8.86
N ASP A 698 24.95 18.27 -8.90
CA ASP A 698 24.95 17.34 -7.76
C ASP A 698 26.32 16.64 -7.58
N GLY A 699 27.25 16.87 -8.50
CA GLY A 699 28.54 16.18 -8.53
C GLY A 699 28.41 14.76 -9.10
N VAL A 700 29.45 14.30 -9.80
CA VAL A 700 29.50 12.98 -10.45
C VAL A 700 29.27 11.82 -9.46
N ASP A 701 29.44 12.07 -8.15
CA ASP A 701 29.47 11.06 -7.11
C ASP A 701 28.11 10.76 -6.42
N GLN A 702 27.02 11.48 -6.72
CA GLN A 702 25.74 11.24 -6.02
C GLN A 702 24.62 10.65 -6.87
N GLN A 703 24.72 10.73 -8.20
CA GLN A 703 23.71 10.19 -9.12
C GLN A 703 24.35 9.76 -10.44
N SER A 704 25.39 8.92 -10.40
CA SER A 704 25.88 8.25 -11.60
C SER A 704 24.86 7.25 -12.13
N ILE A 705 24.92 6.90 -13.43
CA ILE A 705 24.09 5.84 -14.03
C ILE A 705 24.15 4.53 -13.22
N LEU A 706 25.33 4.19 -12.69
CA LEU A 706 25.55 3.03 -11.82
C LEU A 706 24.89 3.18 -10.44
N CYS A 707 24.88 4.38 -9.86
CA CYS A 707 24.17 4.65 -8.61
C CYS A 707 22.67 4.37 -8.75
N VAL A 708 22.04 4.86 -9.81
CA VAL A 708 20.60 4.62 -10.04
C VAL A 708 20.35 3.13 -10.29
N TYR A 709 21.21 2.44 -11.02
CA TYR A 709 21.14 0.99 -11.19
C TYR A 709 21.12 0.25 -9.84
N TRP A 710 22.02 0.60 -8.91
CA TRP A 710 22.11 -0.01 -7.59
C TRP A 710 20.99 0.42 -6.64
N MET A 711 20.55 1.68 -6.67
CA MET A 711 19.38 2.16 -5.92
C MET A 711 18.12 1.38 -6.31
N VAL A 712 17.92 1.14 -7.61
CA VAL A 712 16.79 0.35 -8.13
C VAL A 712 16.94 -1.14 -7.77
N LYS A 713 18.15 -1.70 -7.80
CA LYS A 713 18.42 -3.11 -7.46
C LYS A 713 18.33 -3.42 -5.96
N ALA A 714 18.70 -2.48 -5.09
CA ALA A 714 18.81 -2.70 -3.65
C ALA A 714 17.58 -2.24 -2.84
N GLY A 715 16.62 -1.57 -3.47
CA GLY A 715 15.43 -1.02 -2.81
C GLY A 715 15.76 0.20 -1.94
N HIS A 716 14.84 1.17 -1.84
CA HIS A 716 15.07 2.46 -1.17
C HIS A 716 15.12 2.34 0.37
N SER A 717 16.10 1.63 0.92
CA SER A 717 16.41 1.67 2.35
C SER A 717 17.52 2.69 2.65
N LEU A 718 17.56 3.22 3.87
CA LEU A 718 18.67 4.07 4.34
C LEU A 718 20.03 3.36 4.21
N TYR A 719 20.01 2.03 4.28
CA TYR A 719 21.15 1.13 4.04
C TYR A 719 21.62 1.19 2.56
N SER A 720 20.71 1.38 1.60
CA SER A 720 21.02 1.57 0.19
C SER A 720 21.64 2.93 -0.12
N TYR A 721 21.27 4.00 0.61
CA TYR A 721 21.92 5.31 0.47
C TYR A 721 23.37 5.27 1.01
N ILE A 722 23.58 4.52 2.09
CA ILE A 722 24.92 4.30 2.66
C ILE A 722 25.74 3.40 1.72
N ILE A 723 25.20 2.28 1.22
CA ILE A 723 25.89 1.42 0.23
C ILE A 723 26.14 2.17 -1.09
N SER A 724 25.22 3.04 -1.56
CA SER A 724 25.45 3.82 -2.78
C SER A 724 26.51 4.90 -2.57
N GLN A 725 26.52 5.60 -1.43
CA GLN A 725 27.61 6.51 -1.06
C GLN A 725 28.95 5.77 -0.98
N LEU A 726 28.96 4.53 -0.49
CA LEU A 726 30.16 3.69 -0.39
C LEU A 726 30.65 3.12 -1.73
N PHE A 727 29.73 2.81 -2.65
CA PHE A 727 30.08 2.31 -3.97
C PHE A 727 30.49 3.41 -4.95
N ILE A 728 29.93 4.62 -4.85
CA ILE A 728 30.25 5.69 -5.81
C ILE A 728 31.61 6.31 -5.52
N PHE A 729 32.06 6.34 -4.26
CA PHE A 729 33.44 6.72 -3.97
C PHE A 729 34.49 5.67 -4.38
N SER A 730 34.08 4.45 -4.74
CA SER A 730 34.97 3.34 -5.16
C SER A 730 35.49 3.50 -6.60
N THR A 731 34.87 4.33 -7.45
CA THR A 731 35.23 4.38 -8.88
C THR A 731 36.46 5.25 -9.23
N LYS A 732 37.05 5.97 -8.26
CA LYS A 732 38.36 6.61 -8.47
C LYS A 732 39.57 5.81 -7.98
N MET A 733 39.39 4.71 -7.23
CA MET A 733 40.42 3.68 -7.02
C MET A 733 39.75 2.34 -6.69
N ALA A 734 39.31 1.63 -7.73
CA ALA A 734 38.70 0.31 -7.58
C ALA A 734 39.65 -0.67 -6.86
N LEU A 735 39.10 -1.51 -5.98
CA LEU A 735 39.82 -2.63 -5.35
C LEU A 735 40.50 -3.49 -6.42
N ARG A 736 41.82 -3.68 -6.29
CA ARG A 736 42.62 -4.52 -7.18
C ARG A 736 43.08 -5.76 -6.45
N LEU A 737 43.14 -6.87 -7.15
CA LEU A 737 43.78 -8.07 -6.63
C LEU A 737 45.31 -7.84 -6.67
N VAL A 738 45.92 -7.71 -5.50
CA VAL A 738 47.35 -7.52 -5.31
C VAL A 738 47.98 -8.86 -4.96
N LYS A 739 48.99 -9.28 -5.73
CA LYS A 739 49.78 -10.48 -5.45
C LYS A 739 50.89 -10.14 -4.45
N LEU A 740 50.74 -10.58 -3.20
CA LEU A 740 51.67 -10.26 -2.10
C LEU A 740 52.82 -11.26 -2.02
N SER A 741 52.54 -12.54 -2.27
CA SER A 741 53.56 -13.60 -2.43
C SER A 741 53.14 -14.59 -3.51
N ASP A 742 53.95 -15.62 -3.78
CA ASP A 742 53.59 -16.66 -4.76
C ASP A 742 52.36 -17.47 -4.39
N LYS A 743 51.99 -17.48 -3.11
CA LYS A 743 50.85 -18.25 -2.59
C LYS A 743 49.73 -17.38 -2.01
N PHE A 744 49.92 -16.06 -1.92
CA PHE A 744 48.97 -15.17 -1.26
C PHE A 744 48.65 -13.93 -2.11
N SER A 745 47.36 -13.65 -2.24
CA SER A 745 46.84 -12.45 -2.90
C SER A 745 45.66 -11.91 -2.12
N CYS A 746 45.47 -10.59 -2.14
CA CYS A 746 44.32 -9.94 -1.51
C CYS A 746 43.84 -8.76 -2.36
N TYR A 747 42.56 -8.45 -2.24
CA TYR A 747 41.97 -7.20 -2.69
C TYR A 747 42.41 -6.06 -1.77
N ALA A 748 43.04 -5.05 -2.36
CA ALA A 748 43.43 -3.82 -1.69
C ALA A 748 43.30 -2.63 -2.66
N ARG A 749 43.25 -1.41 -2.11
CA ARG A 749 43.19 -0.17 -2.90
C ARG A 749 44.60 0.39 -3.19
N GLY A 750 45.53 0.24 -2.25
CA GLY A 750 46.96 0.53 -2.43
C GLY A 750 47.80 -0.75 -2.35
N GLU A 751 48.63 -1.02 -3.36
CA GLU A 751 49.54 -2.17 -3.36
C GLU A 751 50.66 -2.02 -2.32
N ASN A 752 51.26 -0.82 -2.21
CA ASN A 752 52.37 -0.57 -1.30
C ASN A 752 51.98 -0.77 0.17
N GLU A 753 50.82 -0.26 0.57
CA GLU A 753 50.29 -0.43 1.93
C GLU A 753 49.92 -1.90 2.20
N ALA A 754 49.26 -2.58 1.25
CA ALA A 754 48.95 -4.00 1.42
C ALA A 754 50.22 -4.87 1.56
N ARG A 755 51.31 -4.52 0.86
CA ARG A 755 52.63 -5.16 1.02
C ARG A 755 53.24 -4.87 2.38
N PHE A 756 53.12 -3.64 2.87
CA PHE A 756 53.60 -3.26 4.20
C PHE A 756 52.90 -4.07 5.29
N ILE A 757 51.56 -4.07 5.30
CA ILE A 757 50.76 -4.83 6.29
C ILE A 757 51.01 -6.33 6.16
N TYR A 758 51.21 -6.85 4.94
CA TYR A 758 51.57 -8.26 4.74
C TYR A 758 52.92 -8.59 5.38
N HIS A 759 53.95 -7.77 5.17
CA HIS A 759 55.26 -7.98 5.78
C HIS A 759 55.17 -7.95 7.32
N GLU A 760 54.47 -6.96 7.88
CA GLU A 760 54.24 -6.81 9.33
C GLU A 760 53.61 -8.07 9.96
N ILE A 761 52.54 -8.58 9.33
CA ILE A 761 51.73 -9.67 9.90
C ILE A 761 52.31 -11.05 9.55
N PHE A 762 52.65 -11.29 8.29
CA PHE A 762 53.04 -12.61 7.78
C PHE A 762 54.54 -12.89 7.86
N GLU A 763 55.40 -11.87 7.84
CA GLU A 763 56.87 -12.05 7.82
C GLU A 763 57.50 -11.66 9.16
N ASP A 764 57.16 -10.51 9.72
CA ASP A 764 57.67 -10.05 11.02
C ASP A 764 56.91 -10.65 12.22
N HIS A 765 55.76 -11.29 11.97
CA HIS A 765 54.93 -11.95 12.99
C HIS A 765 54.63 -11.03 14.18
N GLU A 766 54.29 -9.78 13.88
CA GLU A 766 54.14 -8.71 14.88
C GLU A 766 53.11 -9.04 15.96
N TYR A 767 52.03 -9.73 15.58
CA TYR A 767 50.95 -10.11 16.50
C TYR A 767 51.09 -11.52 17.11
N ASP A 768 52.14 -12.28 16.74
CA ASP A 768 52.38 -13.65 17.22
C ASP A 768 53.18 -13.66 18.53
N LYS A 769 52.59 -13.10 19.59
CA LYS A 769 53.27 -12.90 20.90
C LYS A 769 52.78 -13.83 22.00
N VAL A 770 51.73 -14.61 21.75
CA VAL A 770 51.07 -15.45 22.76
C VAL A 770 50.75 -16.82 22.20
N GLU A 771 50.85 -17.85 23.05
CA GLU A 771 50.42 -19.20 22.71
C GLU A 771 48.90 -19.31 22.82
N LEU A 772 48.26 -19.81 21.76
CA LEU A 772 46.80 -19.94 21.66
C LEU A 772 46.38 -21.41 21.51
N PRO A 773 45.18 -21.77 22.00
CA PRO A 773 44.64 -23.12 21.82
C PRO A 773 44.37 -23.44 20.33
N GLU A 774 44.09 -24.70 20.00
CA GLU A 774 43.88 -25.17 18.62
C GLU A 774 42.65 -24.54 17.92
N ALA A 775 41.60 -24.21 18.68
CA ALA A 775 40.36 -23.59 18.18
C ALA A 775 40.03 -22.31 18.97
N PRO A 776 40.85 -21.25 18.84
CA PRO A 776 40.74 -20.05 19.66
C PRO A 776 39.57 -19.16 19.22
N PHE A 777 38.98 -18.44 20.17
CA PHE A 777 38.04 -17.36 19.89
C PHE A 777 38.76 -16.01 19.96
N MET A 778 38.77 -15.29 18.83
CA MET A 778 39.52 -14.04 18.68
C MET A 778 38.61 -12.86 18.35
N VAL A 779 39.02 -11.68 18.81
CA VAL A 779 38.41 -10.41 18.47
C VAL A 779 39.46 -9.52 17.83
N ASP A 780 39.22 -9.09 16.59
CA ASP A 780 40.07 -8.24 15.77
C ASP A 780 39.44 -6.85 15.67
N VAL A 781 40.00 -5.87 16.40
CA VAL A 781 39.51 -4.49 16.46
C VAL A 781 40.42 -3.59 15.62
N GLY A 782 39.86 -2.97 14.58
CA GLY A 782 40.62 -2.31 13.52
C GLY A 782 41.14 -3.33 12.52
N ALA A 783 40.20 -4.09 11.95
CA ALA A 783 40.54 -5.22 11.08
C ALA A 783 41.05 -4.79 9.70
N ASN A 784 40.86 -3.53 9.30
CA ASN A 784 41.28 -2.95 8.03
C ASN A 784 40.83 -3.84 6.84
N ILE A 785 41.74 -4.27 5.98
CA ILE A 785 41.46 -5.15 4.82
C ILE A 785 41.44 -6.65 5.19
N GLY A 786 41.52 -7.01 6.48
CA GLY A 786 41.35 -8.37 7.00
C GLY A 786 42.60 -9.27 6.98
N LEU A 787 43.80 -8.72 6.77
CA LEU A 787 45.03 -9.53 6.68
C LEU A 787 45.37 -10.26 7.98
N PHE A 788 45.19 -9.64 9.15
CA PHE A 788 45.37 -10.31 10.44
C PHE A 788 44.42 -11.51 10.59
N SER A 789 43.14 -11.28 10.33
CA SER A 789 42.12 -12.35 10.36
C SER A 789 42.47 -13.51 9.43
N LEU A 790 42.98 -13.25 8.22
CA LEU A 790 43.42 -14.31 7.29
C LEU A 790 44.67 -15.04 7.78
N TYR A 791 45.68 -14.33 8.29
CA TYR A 791 46.88 -14.93 8.89
C TYR A 791 46.51 -15.88 10.04
N MET A 792 45.63 -15.45 10.94
CA MET A 792 45.19 -16.28 12.05
C MET A 792 44.35 -17.48 11.60
N LYS A 793 43.62 -17.38 10.47
CA LYS A 793 42.91 -18.52 9.88
C LYS A 793 43.83 -19.52 9.19
N GLU A 794 44.95 -19.06 8.63
CA GLU A 794 45.99 -19.93 8.09
C GLU A 794 46.68 -20.71 9.22
N LYS A 795 47.02 -20.03 10.32
CA LYS A 795 47.67 -20.65 11.49
C LYS A 795 46.72 -21.50 12.34
N TYR A 796 45.48 -21.05 12.53
CA TYR A 796 44.43 -21.71 13.32
C TYR A 796 43.16 -21.90 12.48
N PRO A 797 43.09 -22.96 11.65
CA PRO A 797 41.94 -23.19 10.76
C PRO A 797 40.59 -23.32 11.47
N LEU A 798 40.58 -23.69 12.77
CA LEU A 798 39.38 -23.81 13.60
C LEU A 798 39.04 -22.54 14.38
N ALA A 799 39.86 -21.48 14.29
CA ALA A 799 39.61 -20.23 14.98
C ALA A 799 38.28 -19.60 14.55
N LYS A 800 37.57 -19.03 15.51
CA LYS A 800 36.40 -18.18 15.31
C LYS A 800 36.83 -16.74 15.57
N ILE A 801 36.63 -15.86 14.60
CA ILE A 801 37.10 -14.47 14.70
C ILE A 801 35.92 -13.53 14.51
N ILE A 802 35.82 -12.53 15.37
CA ILE A 802 34.97 -11.36 15.17
C ILE A 802 35.85 -10.18 14.80
N ALA A 803 35.60 -9.58 13.64
CA ALA A 803 36.37 -8.46 13.11
C ALA A 803 35.52 -7.18 13.11
N PHE A 804 36.10 -6.07 13.56
CA PHE A 804 35.47 -4.74 13.58
C PHE A 804 36.23 -3.78 12.67
N GLU A 805 35.56 -3.27 11.64
CA GLU A 805 36.11 -2.28 10.72
C GLU A 805 35.07 -1.18 10.42
N PRO A 806 35.27 0.05 10.90
CA PRO A 806 34.31 1.14 10.74
C PRO A 806 34.35 1.83 9.38
N ALA A 807 35.49 1.82 8.67
CA ALA A 807 35.62 2.43 7.36
C ALA A 807 35.01 1.49 6.31
N PRO A 808 33.91 1.85 5.66
CA PRO A 808 33.22 0.84 4.87
C PRO A 808 33.98 0.51 3.57
N GLU A 809 34.87 1.39 3.12
CA GLU A 809 35.87 1.11 2.09
C GLU A 809 36.82 -0.04 2.46
N ASN A 810 37.28 -0.10 3.71
CA ASN A 810 38.15 -1.16 4.22
C ASN A 810 37.35 -2.43 4.49
N LEU A 811 36.13 -2.29 5.02
CA LEU A 811 35.21 -3.39 5.23
C LEU A 811 34.89 -4.12 3.91
N GLU A 812 34.68 -3.39 2.81
CA GLU A 812 34.50 -3.98 1.47
C GLU A 812 35.69 -4.85 1.06
N ALA A 813 36.92 -4.36 1.31
CA ALA A 813 38.14 -5.11 1.02
C ALA A 813 38.23 -6.37 1.90
N LEU A 814 37.95 -6.23 3.21
CA LEU A 814 37.93 -7.32 4.17
C LEU A 814 36.94 -8.40 3.77
N GLU A 815 35.68 -8.07 3.48
CA GLU A 815 34.67 -9.05 3.09
C GLU A 815 35.03 -9.77 1.79
N ARG A 816 35.59 -9.05 0.81
CA ARG A 816 36.08 -9.66 -0.43
C ARG A 816 37.28 -10.57 -0.19
N ASN A 817 38.18 -10.19 0.70
CA ASN A 817 39.35 -11.00 1.07
C ASN A 817 38.95 -12.28 1.78
N LEU A 818 38.02 -12.20 2.75
CA LEU A 818 37.46 -13.38 3.42
C LEU A 818 36.78 -14.31 2.41
N ALA A 819 35.98 -13.77 1.49
CA ALA A 819 35.32 -14.56 0.45
C ALA A 819 36.33 -15.19 -0.53
N PHE A 820 37.34 -14.44 -0.97
CA PHE A 820 38.38 -14.90 -1.89
C PHE A 820 39.19 -16.08 -1.32
N HIS A 821 39.47 -16.04 -0.01
CA HIS A 821 40.15 -17.13 0.70
C HIS A 821 39.20 -18.20 1.26
N MET A 822 37.91 -18.16 0.90
CA MET A 822 36.87 -19.12 1.35
C MET A 822 36.71 -19.21 2.87
N VAL A 823 36.97 -18.12 3.58
CA VAL A 823 36.86 -18.03 5.04
C VAL A 823 35.47 -17.53 5.42
N SER A 824 34.60 -18.43 5.88
CA SER A 824 33.22 -18.11 6.30
C SER A 824 33.03 -18.00 7.82
N THR A 825 34.06 -18.32 8.60
CA THR A 825 34.01 -18.38 10.08
C THR A 825 34.43 -17.07 10.76
N VAL A 826 34.89 -16.10 9.98
CA VAL A 826 35.18 -14.74 10.44
C VAL A 826 33.94 -13.89 10.21
N LYS A 827 33.49 -13.18 11.24
CA LYS A 827 32.31 -12.30 11.15
C LYS A 827 32.74 -10.84 11.27
N ALA A 828 32.57 -10.09 10.18
CA ALA A 828 32.89 -8.68 10.11
C ALA A 828 31.71 -7.80 10.58
N TYR A 829 32.02 -6.69 11.24
CA TYR A 829 31.05 -5.73 11.75
C TYR A 829 31.44 -4.29 11.37
N PRO A 830 30.50 -3.49 10.83
CA PRO A 830 30.75 -2.12 10.33
C PRO A 830 30.74 -1.07 11.46
N TYR A 831 31.44 -1.33 12.56
CA TYR A 831 31.39 -0.50 13.76
C TYR A 831 32.79 -0.25 14.31
N ALA A 832 33.03 0.95 14.83
CA ALA A 832 34.17 1.21 15.69
C ALA A 832 33.86 0.75 17.12
N LEU A 833 34.90 0.48 17.91
CA LEU A 833 34.75 0.22 19.34
C LEU A 833 35.29 1.39 20.16
N GLY A 834 34.64 1.68 21.29
CA GLY A 834 35.04 2.75 22.20
C GLY A 834 34.34 2.68 23.56
N ALA A 835 34.59 3.69 24.40
CA ALA A 835 34.11 3.72 25.79
C ALA A 835 32.58 3.85 25.91
N SER A 836 31.92 4.47 24.93
CA SER A 836 30.48 4.70 24.90
C SER A 836 29.88 4.38 23.53
N ALA A 837 28.64 3.90 23.51
CA ALA A 837 27.91 3.68 22.25
C ALA A 837 27.35 5.00 21.70
N GLY A 838 27.43 5.20 20.38
CA GLY A 838 26.98 6.42 19.73
C GLY A 838 27.44 6.51 18.27
N PHE A 839 27.61 7.75 17.78
CA PHE A 839 28.23 8.03 16.49
C PHE A 839 29.39 8.99 16.73
N ALA A 840 30.52 8.75 16.06
CA ALA A 840 31.69 9.61 16.16
C ALA A 840 32.24 9.97 14.77
N PRO A 841 32.83 11.17 14.61
CA PRO A 841 33.57 11.50 13.41
C PRO A 841 34.84 10.64 13.30
N PHE A 842 34.99 9.97 12.17
CA PHE A 842 36.12 9.14 11.81
C PHE A 842 36.83 9.74 10.61
N LYS A 843 38.15 9.96 10.72
CA LYS A 843 38.97 10.51 9.66
C LYS A 843 39.56 9.36 8.85
N TYR A 844 39.06 9.19 7.63
CA TYR A 844 39.47 8.17 6.69
C TYR A 844 40.52 8.73 5.72
N PHE A 845 41.61 8.00 5.52
CA PHE A 845 42.69 8.38 4.60
C PHE A 845 42.70 7.44 3.39
N PRO A 846 42.18 7.83 2.21
CA PRO A 846 42.02 6.91 1.09
C PRO A 846 43.32 6.33 0.50
N ASN A 847 44.43 7.05 0.64
CA ASN A 847 45.75 6.63 0.14
C ASN A 847 46.58 5.85 1.16
N MET A 848 46.20 5.92 2.44
CA MET A 848 46.75 5.14 3.56
C MET A 848 45.62 4.67 4.51
N PRO A 849 44.67 3.84 4.03
CA PRO A 849 43.50 3.44 4.79
C PRO A 849 43.76 2.87 6.19
N GLY A 850 44.91 2.23 6.40
CA GLY A 850 45.31 1.71 7.71
C GLY A 850 45.49 2.77 8.77
N ASN A 851 45.85 4.01 8.38
CA ASN A 851 46.07 5.13 9.31
C ASN A 851 44.79 5.87 9.72
N SER A 852 43.62 5.34 9.38
CA SER A 852 42.33 5.99 9.63
C SER A 852 41.93 5.87 11.10
N THR A 853 41.40 6.95 11.68
CA THR A 853 41.21 7.02 13.15
C THR A 853 40.01 7.84 13.61
N LEU A 854 39.54 7.54 14.83
CA LEU A 854 38.65 8.40 15.61
C LEU A 854 39.38 9.54 16.34
N ASN A 855 40.69 9.43 16.57
CA ASN A 855 41.50 10.42 17.27
C ASN A 855 42.20 11.38 16.30
N VAL A 856 41.40 12.29 15.73
CA VAL A 856 41.86 13.25 14.71
C VAL A 856 43.01 14.13 15.20
N GLU A 857 42.94 14.61 16.43
CA GLU A 857 43.93 15.55 16.99
C GLU A 857 45.31 14.91 17.13
N GLU A 858 45.40 13.65 17.57
CA GLU A 858 46.67 12.95 17.71
C GLU A 858 47.26 12.56 16.35
N LYS A 859 46.40 12.13 15.41
CA LYS A 859 46.85 11.80 14.05
C LYS A 859 47.32 13.04 13.29
N GLU A 860 46.69 14.20 13.48
CA GLU A 860 47.19 15.46 12.90
C GLU A 860 48.57 15.85 13.42
N TYR A 861 48.83 15.64 14.71
CA TYR A 861 50.16 15.84 15.28
C TYR A 861 51.19 14.84 14.73
N GLN A 862 50.83 13.56 14.57
CA GLN A 862 51.70 12.56 13.94
C GLN A 862 52.00 12.89 12.48
N ILE A 863 51.00 13.36 11.71
CA ILE A 863 51.17 13.81 10.33
C ILE A 863 52.12 15.02 10.28
N GLN A 864 52.00 15.96 11.21
CA GLN A 864 52.90 17.11 11.29
C GLN A 864 54.35 16.67 11.56
N LEU A 865 54.57 15.77 12.54
CA LEU A 865 55.89 15.20 12.80
C LEU A 865 56.45 14.47 11.57
N PHE A 866 55.61 13.75 10.85
CA PHE A 866 55.99 13.07 9.61
C PHE A 866 56.44 14.08 8.54
N LYS A 867 55.68 15.17 8.33
CA LYS A 867 56.02 16.25 7.38
C LYS A 867 57.29 17.01 7.73
N GLU A 868 57.59 17.16 9.02
CA GLU A 868 58.78 17.87 9.50
C GLU A 868 60.07 17.04 9.41
N ASN A 869 59.96 15.70 9.38
CA ASN A 869 61.11 14.78 9.46
C ASN A 869 61.30 13.89 8.22
N TYR A 870 60.35 13.88 7.28
CA TYR A 870 60.38 13.11 6.03
C TYR A 870 60.05 14.00 4.82
N ASP A 871 60.09 13.44 3.61
CA ASP A 871 59.75 14.17 2.39
C ASP A 871 58.31 14.71 2.45
N GLN A 872 58.20 16.03 2.46
CA GLN A 872 56.94 16.76 2.56
C GLN A 872 55.98 16.42 1.41
N THR A 873 56.52 16.17 0.21
CA THR A 873 55.70 15.81 -0.96
C THR A 873 55.15 14.40 -0.85
N PHE A 874 55.91 13.47 -0.26
CA PHE A 874 55.46 12.11 0.02
C PHE A 874 54.39 12.09 1.11
N ALA A 875 54.59 12.84 2.19
CA ALA A 875 53.61 13.00 3.27
C ALA A 875 52.28 13.61 2.79
N ASP A 876 52.35 14.62 1.92
CA ASP A 876 51.17 15.26 1.34
C ASP A 876 50.40 14.30 0.40
N ASP A 877 51.06 13.38 -0.29
CA ASP A 877 50.42 12.37 -1.13
C ASP A 877 49.74 11.27 -0.30
N MET A 878 50.39 10.81 0.77
CA MET A 878 49.87 9.78 1.68
C MET A 878 48.59 10.21 2.40
N PHE A 879 48.53 11.45 2.89
CA PHE A 879 47.40 11.96 3.67
C PHE A 879 46.45 12.86 2.86
N LYS A 880 46.63 12.90 1.53
CA LYS A 880 45.76 13.62 0.60
C LYS A 880 44.34 13.09 0.64
N ASP A 881 43.39 13.94 0.28
CA ASP A 881 41.99 13.56 0.07
C ASP A 881 41.33 12.92 1.30
N ALA A 882 41.88 13.16 2.50
CA ALA A 882 41.32 12.69 3.76
C ALA A 882 39.87 13.12 3.92
N LYS A 883 39.01 12.20 4.35
CA LYS A 883 37.58 12.42 4.49
C LYS A 883 37.16 12.26 5.93
N GLN A 884 36.17 13.04 6.34
CA GLN A 884 35.51 12.85 7.62
C GLN A 884 34.19 12.13 7.38
N ILE A 885 34.06 10.92 7.91
CA ILE A 885 32.84 10.10 7.83
C ILE A 885 32.29 9.89 9.24
N MET A 886 30.97 9.84 9.39
CA MET A 886 30.35 9.53 10.68
C MET A 886 30.20 8.01 10.79
N VAL A 887 30.84 7.40 11.80
CA VAL A 887 30.77 5.95 12.01
C VAL A 887 30.04 5.62 13.32
N PRO A 888 29.24 4.55 13.35
CA PRO A 888 28.70 4.00 14.59
C PRO A 888 29.83 3.48 15.49
N VAL A 889 29.77 3.84 16.77
CA VAL A 889 30.68 3.37 17.82
C VAL A 889 29.89 2.53 18.81
N HIS A 890 30.44 1.38 19.18
CA HIS A 890 29.85 0.50 20.18
C HIS A 890 30.86 0.14 21.28
N ARG A 891 30.34 -0.37 22.40
CA ARG A 891 31.16 -0.91 23.47
C ARG A 891 31.42 -2.39 23.23
N LEU A 892 32.64 -2.87 23.49
CA LEU A 892 32.95 -4.30 23.32
C LEU A 892 32.02 -5.18 24.18
N SER A 893 31.75 -4.80 25.43
CA SER A 893 30.84 -5.52 26.32
C SER A 893 29.41 -5.66 25.81
N LEU A 894 28.94 -4.75 24.94
CA LEU A 894 27.63 -4.89 24.31
C LEU A 894 27.56 -6.19 23.51
N PHE A 895 28.62 -6.51 22.76
CA PHE A 895 28.70 -7.72 21.95
C PHE A 895 28.89 -8.98 22.79
N LEU A 896 29.66 -8.89 23.89
CA LEU A 896 29.90 -9.99 24.82
C LEU A 896 28.67 -10.39 25.65
N CYS A 897 27.64 -9.53 25.68
CA CYS A 897 26.38 -9.76 26.40
C CYS A 897 25.21 -10.17 25.50
N LEU A 898 25.39 -10.23 24.18
CA LEU A 898 24.29 -10.59 23.28
C LEU A 898 23.87 -12.06 23.47
N PRO A 899 22.57 -12.37 23.59
CA PRO A 899 22.05 -13.73 23.85
C PRO A 899 22.45 -14.80 22.82
N HIS A 900 22.95 -14.38 21.66
CA HIS A 900 23.33 -15.26 20.54
C HIS A 900 24.84 -15.44 20.40
N SER A 901 25.64 -14.76 21.24
CA SER A 901 27.10 -14.71 21.08
C SER A 901 27.82 -15.96 21.60
N ASN A 902 27.28 -16.67 22.60
CA ASN A 902 27.91 -17.83 23.26
C ASN A 902 29.41 -17.62 23.59
N VAL A 903 29.84 -16.38 23.83
CA VAL A 903 31.25 -16.04 24.10
C VAL A 903 31.52 -16.21 25.59
N GLU A 904 32.11 -17.35 25.95
CA GLU A 904 32.56 -17.63 27.32
C GLU A 904 33.97 -17.08 27.57
N VAL A 905 34.83 -17.08 26.54
CA VAL A 905 36.23 -16.66 26.60
C VAL A 905 36.65 -16.00 25.28
N ILE A 906 37.51 -14.98 25.38
CA ILE A 906 38.30 -14.40 24.28
C ILE A 906 39.74 -14.80 24.51
N ASP A 907 40.25 -15.72 23.68
CA ASP A 907 41.62 -16.21 23.76
C ASP A 907 42.63 -15.17 23.28
N LEU A 908 42.23 -14.31 22.32
CA LEU A 908 43.02 -13.16 21.88
C LEU A 908 42.13 -11.97 21.51
N LEU A 909 42.42 -10.80 22.10
CA LEU A 909 41.87 -9.52 21.71
C LEU A 909 42.97 -8.69 21.02
N LYS A 910 42.90 -8.54 19.69
CA LYS A 910 43.77 -7.65 18.91
C LYS A 910 43.14 -6.27 18.85
N ILE A 911 43.91 -5.22 19.17
CA ILE A 911 43.45 -3.83 19.08
C ILE A 911 44.51 -3.00 18.37
N ASP A 912 44.16 -2.45 17.21
CA ASP A 912 45.02 -1.52 16.50
C ASP A 912 44.05 -0.59 15.74
N VAL A 913 43.82 0.57 16.35
CA VAL A 913 42.76 1.52 15.98
C VAL A 913 43.32 2.94 15.91
N GLU A 914 44.63 3.04 15.72
CA GLU A 914 45.36 4.27 15.40
C GLU A 914 45.10 5.42 16.40
N GLY A 915 45.28 5.15 17.70
CA GLY A 915 45.26 6.16 18.77
C GLY A 915 43.98 6.21 19.62
N THR A 916 43.13 5.19 19.55
CA THR A 916 41.93 5.06 20.42
C THR A 916 41.88 3.77 21.24
N GLU A 917 43.03 3.11 21.41
CA GLU A 917 43.13 1.79 22.05
C GLU A 917 42.60 1.82 23.50
N LEU A 918 42.96 2.86 24.26
CA LEU A 918 42.49 3.02 25.63
C LEU A 918 40.96 3.14 25.72
N GLU A 919 40.32 3.78 24.73
CA GLU A 919 38.88 3.91 24.67
C GLU A 919 38.20 2.58 24.34
N VAL A 920 38.80 1.75 23.48
CA VAL A 920 38.34 0.37 23.23
C VAL A 920 38.36 -0.44 24.52
N LEU A 921 39.45 -0.36 25.29
CA LEU A 921 39.57 -1.04 26.60
C LEU A 921 38.54 -0.54 27.62
N ARG A 922 38.29 0.78 27.66
CA ARG A 922 37.23 1.38 28.51
C ARG A 922 35.83 0.95 28.09
N GLY A 923 35.66 0.45 26.87
CA GLY A 923 34.43 -0.18 26.39
C GLY A 923 34.09 -1.50 27.07
N ILE A 924 35.03 -2.14 27.80
CA ILE A 924 34.85 -3.41 28.51
C ILE A 924 34.35 -3.15 29.94
N ASP A 925 33.14 -3.62 30.24
CA ASP A 925 32.55 -3.64 31.59
C ASP A 925 33.40 -4.49 32.55
N ASP A 926 33.45 -4.09 33.83
CA ASP A 926 34.16 -4.81 34.90
C ASP A 926 33.84 -6.32 34.96
N ARG A 927 32.59 -6.69 34.69
CA ARG A 927 32.12 -8.08 34.69
C ARG A 927 32.67 -8.94 33.54
N ASP A 928 33.17 -8.32 32.47
CA ASP A 928 33.57 -9.01 31.23
C ASP A 928 35.09 -9.15 31.11
N TRP A 929 35.87 -8.46 31.95
CA TRP A 929 37.35 -8.56 31.95
C TRP A 929 37.87 -9.96 32.26
N ASN A 930 37.10 -10.80 32.94
CA ASN A 930 37.45 -12.21 33.18
C ASN A 930 37.34 -13.09 31.92
N LYS A 931 36.63 -12.63 30.88
CA LYS A 931 36.50 -13.35 29.60
C LYS A 931 37.76 -13.19 28.73
N VAL A 932 38.53 -12.12 28.90
CA VAL A 932 39.73 -11.84 28.08
C VAL A 932 40.96 -12.51 28.69
N ARG A 933 41.65 -13.36 27.91
CA ARG A 933 42.89 -14.04 28.32
C ARG A 933 44.15 -13.32 27.88
N ASN A 934 44.23 -12.98 26.60
CA ASN A 934 45.39 -12.30 26.02
C ASN A 934 44.96 -11.09 25.21
N ILE A 935 45.77 -10.04 25.26
CA ILE A 935 45.57 -8.82 24.48
C ILE A 935 46.89 -8.47 23.79
N VAL A 936 46.83 -8.21 22.50
CA VAL A 936 47.95 -7.67 21.72
C VAL A 936 47.46 -6.40 21.04
N MET A 937 48.14 -5.29 21.26
CA MET A 937 47.70 -4.00 20.70
C MET A 937 48.86 -3.09 20.33
N GLU A 938 48.66 -2.28 19.30
CA GLU A 938 49.59 -1.20 18.94
C GLU A 938 49.20 0.09 19.67
N VAL A 939 50.10 0.65 20.48
CA VAL A 939 49.83 1.84 21.29
C VAL A 939 50.82 2.95 20.96
N SER A 940 50.31 4.14 20.63
CA SER A 940 51.12 5.34 20.55
C SER A 940 51.39 5.94 21.94
N ASN A 941 52.65 6.24 22.22
CA ASN A 941 53.06 6.92 23.45
C ASN A 941 53.33 8.42 23.26
N VAL A 942 52.86 9.01 22.16
CA VAL A 942 53.06 10.43 21.86
C VAL A 942 52.46 11.34 22.94
N LYS A 943 51.28 10.99 23.48
CA LYS A 943 50.61 11.70 24.60
C LYS A 943 50.57 10.90 25.92
N GLY A 944 51.53 10.00 26.14
CA GLY A 944 51.57 9.15 27.34
C GLY A 944 50.53 8.03 27.36
N GLY A 945 50.13 7.52 26.20
CA GLY A 945 49.13 6.46 26.06
C GLY A 945 49.58 5.12 26.68
N LEU A 946 50.87 4.79 26.55
CA LEU A 946 51.44 3.52 27.02
C LEU A 946 51.29 3.34 28.54
N ASP A 947 51.61 4.37 29.33
CA ASP A 947 51.52 4.31 30.79
C ASP A 947 50.06 4.13 31.26
N LYS A 948 49.11 4.78 30.58
CA LYS A 948 47.67 4.67 30.90
C LYS A 948 47.13 3.28 30.57
N VAL A 949 47.51 2.72 29.43
CA VAL A 949 47.14 1.36 29.03
C VAL A 949 47.73 0.35 30.01
N LYS A 950 49.03 0.46 30.32
CA LYS A 950 49.71 -0.39 31.28
C LYS A 950 49.03 -0.36 32.64
N GLN A 951 48.79 0.84 33.18
CA GLN A 951 48.13 1.01 34.48
C GLN A 951 46.74 0.36 34.49
N LEU A 952 45.94 0.54 33.43
CA LEU A 952 44.61 -0.06 33.33
C LEU A 952 44.69 -1.59 33.32
N LEU A 953 45.55 -2.17 32.47
CA LEU A 953 45.67 -3.62 32.31
C LEU A 953 46.25 -4.30 33.56
N GLU A 954 47.26 -3.71 34.20
CA GLU A 954 47.80 -4.21 35.47
C GLU A 954 46.74 -4.17 36.59
N THR A 955 45.91 -3.12 36.64
CA THR A 955 44.79 -3.03 37.59
C THR A 955 43.74 -4.12 37.34
N LYS A 956 43.62 -4.60 36.10
CA LYS A 956 42.77 -5.74 35.73
C LYS A 956 43.47 -7.09 35.88
N GLY A 957 44.71 -7.13 36.39
CA GLY A 957 45.43 -8.36 36.71
C GLY A 957 46.10 -9.03 35.51
N PHE A 958 46.50 -8.26 34.49
CA PHE A 958 47.34 -8.74 33.39
C PHE A 958 48.82 -8.47 33.67
N THR A 959 49.69 -9.37 33.21
CA THR A 959 51.12 -9.09 33.09
C THR A 959 51.38 -8.42 31.76
N VAL A 960 51.89 -7.18 31.78
CA VAL A 960 52.06 -6.34 30.59
C VAL A 960 53.52 -6.25 30.20
N THR A 961 53.84 -6.63 28.96
CA THR A 961 55.12 -6.39 28.30
C THR A 961 54.90 -5.51 27.08
N TYR A 962 55.93 -4.79 26.65
CA TYR A 962 55.86 -3.98 25.43
C TYR A 962 57.21 -3.93 24.72
N VAL A 963 57.17 -3.81 23.41
CA VAL A 963 58.33 -3.63 22.54
C VAL A 963 58.05 -2.50 21.55
N ALA A 964 59.06 -1.74 21.18
CA ALA A 964 58.90 -0.74 20.12
C ALA A 964 58.59 -1.44 18.78
N VAL A 965 57.67 -0.87 18.00
CA VAL A 965 57.30 -1.40 16.67
C VAL A 965 58.52 -1.39 15.75
N ARG A 966 58.76 -2.49 15.04
CA ARG A 966 59.96 -2.67 14.22
C ARG A 966 59.82 -1.88 12.92
N GLY A 967 60.91 -1.23 12.47
CA GLY A 967 60.90 -0.49 11.21
C GLY A 967 60.21 0.88 11.26
N ILE A 968 59.58 1.24 12.40
CA ILE A 968 59.02 2.56 12.63
C ILE A 968 60.04 3.46 13.36
N PRO A 969 60.26 4.70 12.88
CA PRO A 969 61.14 5.66 13.54
C PRO A 969 60.75 5.94 15.00
N GLU A 970 61.75 6.02 15.89
CA GLU A 970 61.57 6.22 17.34
C GLU A 970 60.74 7.49 17.68
N LEU A 971 60.73 8.47 16.76
CA LEU A 971 59.91 9.68 16.82
C LEU A 971 58.40 9.42 16.97
N PHE A 972 57.87 8.35 16.35
CA PHE A 972 56.43 8.03 16.41
C PHE A 972 56.01 7.35 17.71
N LYS A 973 56.98 6.89 18.52
CA LYS A 973 56.77 6.25 19.83
C LYS A 973 55.65 5.21 19.81
N LEU A 974 55.64 4.34 18.79
CA LEU A 974 54.68 3.24 18.66
C LEU A 974 55.24 1.97 19.31
N PHE A 975 54.40 1.30 20.11
CA PHE A 975 54.75 0.10 20.86
C PHE A 975 53.71 -0.98 20.66
N ILE A 976 54.15 -2.22 20.43
CA ILE A 976 53.29 -3.39 20.59
C ILE A 976 53.26 -3.76 22.06
N VAL A 977 52.07 -3.67 22.65
CA VAL A 977 51.78 -4.06 24.03
C VAL A 977 51.18 -5.46 24.01
N THR A 978 51.79 -6.38 24.76
CA THR A 978 51.28 -7.71 25.01
C THR A 978 50.86 -7.81 26.47
N ALA A 979 49.62 -8.22 26.72
CA ALA A 979 49.08 -8.39 28.06
C ALA A 979 48.48 -9.79 28.20
N CYS A 980 49.06 -10.60 29.08
CA CYS A 980 48.66 -11.99 29.31
C CYS A 980 48.15 -12.20 30.73
N ARG A 981 47.22 -13.13 30.89
CA ARG A 981 46.70 -13.57 32.18
C ARG A 981 46.97 -15.05 32.43
#